data_AF-A0A945Q3Y1-F1
#
_entry.id   AF-A0A945Q3Y1-F1
#
_cell.length_a   1.000
_cell.length_b   1.000
_cell.length_c   1.000
_cell.angle_alpha   90.00
_cell.angle_beta   90.00
_cell.angle_gamma   90.00
#
_symmetry.space_group_name_H-M   'P 1'
#
loop_
_entity.id
_entity.type
_entity.pdbx_description
1 polymer ?
#
loop_
_entity_poly.entity_id
_entity_poly.type
_entity_poly.pdbx_seq_one_letter_code
_entity_poly.pdbx_strand_id
1 'polypeptide(L)'
;MRGHVPGAVNTRYGRDGWRIKRQGVSGMLPPMAALEKLVGNLGIDNTTHVVILPGGYSAGEMGVATRIYWSLKVVGHDDVSILDGGMSAYATDKSAPLKPGMVTPARKIFKAKFQAQHIATAADVKAGIKGDTRMVDSRPNDQYLGINKSSSVARRGTLPGAVNLHGKWGTEDDGGKFRSADVLKKLFDTVGGVPKGDTIMFCNTGHWASLGWFVQREILGNKKARMYDGSMADWSVGIRTDITDRKNYETELARHRDKLQDMVDDQTQDLIAARDESERANAAKSEFLSSMSHELRTPLNAILGFSQLLKVNTSEPLSAKQQKSVSQILTNGELLLGLIEEILDLSKIETGQLELSLMPVQPDVILNECVSMAQAMAGGRDVVVSEFAMEPSRPQILIDPTRFKQVILNLLSNAVKYNRAGGTVDLNCEIRDDALRIKVVDTGPGIPEDRQQELFQPFQRLGRESSDIEGTGIGLTITKHLVELMSGDLGFITEPGAGSTFWVEFPVAGAHLSDISDTAKANAVKVSASDQGIADPNSQPNFDTNSKAPFSILYIEDNAANLALMSAMLDEYGKIDLSHAHTGEIGVENAIATPPDLILMDINLPGISGIEALHRLRENDATADVPVIAVSADAIPDHVDAAMKMGFYGYLIKPFDVRVAIDLIFEALNSPKAPAARGQTP
;
A
#
# COMPACT_ATOMS: atom_id res chain seq x y z
N MET A 1 -7.31 30.30 -24.52
CA MET A 1 -6.69 30.83 -25.76
C MET A 1 -6.69 32.35 -25.74
N ARG A 2 -5.62 33.03 -26.18
CA ARG A 2 -5.47 34.50 -26.15
C ARG A 2 -5.89 35.20 -27.47
N GLY A 3 -6.76 34.58 -28.27
CA GLY A 3 -7.23 35.13 -29.55
C GLY A 3 -8.47 34.41 -30.11
N HIS A 4 -9.00 34.91 -31.22
CA HIS A 4 -10.18 34.39 -31.93
C HIS A 4 -9.83 34.04 -33.39
N VAL A 5 -10.69 33.26 -34.06
CA VAL A 5 -10.58 32.99 -35.51
C VAL A 5 -10.62 34.34 -36.26
N PRO A 6 -9.69 34.62 -37.20
CA PRO A 6 -9.67 35.88 -37.93
C PRO A 6 -11.03 36.21 -38.55
N GLY A 7 -11.57 37.39 -38.22
CA GLY A 7 -12.87 37.86 -38.74
C GLY A 7 -14.09 37.38 -37.95
N ALA A 8 -13.92 36.55 -36.91
CA ALA A 8 -15.02 36.15 -36.05
C ALA A 8 -15.54 37.33 -35.22
N VAL A 9 -16.87 37.42 -35.13
CA VAL A 9 -17.58 38.40 -34.31
C VAL A 9 -17.98 37.74 -33.01
N ASN A 10 -17.74 38.41 -31.88
CA ASN A 10 -18.13 37.91 -30.56
C ASN A 10 -19.56 38.29 -30.22
N THR A 11 -20.34 37.33 -29.72
CA THR A 11 -21.65 37.59 -29.10
C THR A 11 -21.85 36.75 -27.85
N ARG A 12 -22.31 37.38 -26.77
CA ARG A 12 -22.55 36.75 -25.47
C ARG A 12 -24.01 36.29 -25.42
N TYR A 13 -24.23 35.00 -25.61
CA TYR A 13 -25.56 34.37 -25.57
C TYR A 13 -26.42 34.83 -24.38
N GLY A 14 -25.84 34.94 -23.17
CA GLY A 14 -26.57 35.34 -21.97
C GLY A 14 -26.85 36.85 -21.82
N ARG A 15 -26.18 37.74 -22.58
CA ARG A 15 -26.22 39.19 -22.35
C ARG A 15 -26.65 40.01 -23.56
N ASP A 16 -26.36 39.56 -24.77
CA ASP A 16 -26.52 40.39 -25.97
C ASP A 16 -27.92 40.26 -26.60
N GLY A 17 -28.84 39.55 -25.95
CA GLY A 17 -30.25 39.52 -26.35
C GLY A 17 -30.68 38.29 -27.15
N TRP A 18 -29.90 37.21 -27.16
CA TRP A 18 -30.30 35.91 -27.77
C TRP A 18 -31.40 35.18 -27.00
N ARG A 19 -31.63 35.57 -25.75
CA ARG A 19 -32.64 35.01 -24.86
C ARG A 19 -33.21 36.10 -23.98
N ILE A 20 -34.49 35.99 -23.65
CA ILE A 20 -35.17 36.91 -22.75
C ILE A 20 -35.89 36.17 -21.62
N LYS A 21 -36.31 36.93 -20.62
CA LYS A 21 -37.32 36.48 -19.66
C LYS A 21 -38.68 37.01 -20.12
N ARG A 22 -39.62 36.12 -20.41
CA ARG A 22 -40.98 36.48 -20.85
C ARG A 22 -41.99 35.79 -19.94
N GLN A 23 -42.91 36.55 -19.37
CA GLN A 23 -43.96 36.04 -18.47
C GLN A 23 -43.42 35.13 -17.33
N GLY A 24 -42.28 35.51 -16.74
CA GLY A 24 -41.65 34.73 -15.66
C GLY A 24 -40.74 33.58 -16.12
N VAL A 25 -40.82 33.18 -17.39
CA VAL A 25 -40.01 32.10 -17.97
C VAL A 25 -38.70 32.67 -18.52
N SER A 26 -37.58 32.23 -17.93
CA SER A 26 -36.23 32.63 -18.37
C SER A 26 -35.77 31.78 -19.56
N GLY A 27 -35.09 32.39 -20.52
CA GLY A 27 -34.47 31.65 -21.64
C GLY A 27 -35.29 31.58 -22.92
N MET A 28 -36.43 32.27 -22.98
CA MET A 28 -37.29 32.28 -24.17
C MET A 28 -36.64 33.00 -25.35
N LEU A 29 -37.04 32.60 -26.55
CA LEU A 29 -36.68 33.28 -27.79
C LEU A 29 -37.22 34.73 -27.76
N PRO A 30 -36.37 35.72 -28.09
CA PRO A 30 -36.80 37.11 -28.19
C PRO A 30 -37.81 37.35 -29.33
N PRO A 31 -38.55 38.48 -29.32
CA PRO A 31 -39.35 38.89 -30.47
C PRO A 31 -38.51 39.00 -31.73
N MET A 32 -39.12 38.70 -32.88
CA MET A 32 -38.46 38.69 -34.19
C MET A 32 -37.69 40.00 -34.47
N ALA A 33 -38.30 41.15 -34.23
CA ALA A 33 -37.67 42.45 -34.43
C ALA A 33 -36.39 42.66 -33.59
N ALA A 34 -36.33 42.07 -32.38
CA ALA A 34 -35.14 42.12 -31.54
C ALA A 34 -34.03 41.23 -32.10
N LEU A 35 -34.37 40.05 -32.61
CA LEU A 35 -33.42 39.16 -33.28
C LEU A 35 -32.91 39.74 -34.61
N GLU A 36 -33.77 40.38 -35.41
CA GLU A 36 -33.36 41.07 -36.64
C GLU A 36 -32.30 42.13 -36.35
N LYS A 37 -32.55 42.97 -35.33
CA LYS A 37 -31.62 43.99 -34.89
C LYS A 37 -30.32 43.39 -34.35
N LEU A 38 -30.41 42.33 -33.55
CA LEU A 38 -29.23 41.65 -32.99
C LEU A 38 -28.35 41.05 -34.09
N VAL A 39 -28.94 40.25 -34.99
CA VAL A 39 -28.23 39.58 -36.09
C VAL A 39 -27.63 40.61 -37.05
N GLY A 40 -28.39 41.64 -37.42
CA GLY A 40 -27.88 42.74 -38.25
C GLY A 40 -26.72 43.51 -37.60
N ASN A 41 -26.77 43.72 -36.27
CA ASN A 41 -25.67 44.36 -35.53
C ASN A 41 -24.39 43.51 -35.49
N LEU A 42 -24.48 42.19 -35.68
CA LEU A 42 -23.34 41.29 -35.82
C LEU A 42 -22.76 41.28 -37.25
N GLY A 43 -23.30 42.11 -38.16
CA GLY A 43 -22.86 42.19 -39.55
C GLY A 43 -23.35 41.07 -40.46
N ILE A 44 -24.43 40.40 -40.05
CA ILE A 44 -25.05 39.30 -40.78
C ILE A 44 -26.23 39.85 -41.58
N ASP A 45 -26.28 39.57 -42.88
CA ASP A 45 -27.47 39.75 -43.72
C ASP A 45 -28.04 38.38 -44.12
N ASN A 46 -29.11 38.36 -44.91
CA ASN A 46 -29.75 37.11 -45.33
C ASN A 46 -28.90 36.21 -46.25
N THR A 47 -27.75 36.69 -46.75
CA THR A 47 -26.83 35.98 -47.66
C THR A 47 -25.51 35.58 -47.02
N THR A 48 -25.22 36.07 -45.80
CA THR A 48 -24.01 35.72 -45.06
C THR A 48 -24.04 34.26 -44.59
N HIS A 49 -23.06 33.43 -44.95
CA HIS A 49 -22.87 32.14 -44.28
C HIS A 49 -22.39 32.35 -42.83
N VAL A 50 -23.09 31.78 -41.85
CA VAL A 50 -22.75 31.93 -40.43
C VAL A 50 -22.14 30.65 -39.88
N VAL A 51 -20.88 30.70 -39.45
CA VAL A 51 -20.24 29.61 -38.69
C VAL A 51 -20.24 29.97 -37.20
N ILE A 52 -20.90 29.16 -36.38
CA ILE A 52 -20.93 29.35 -34.93
C ILE A 52 -19.73 28.64 -34.31
N LEU A 53 -18.96 29.39 -33.51
CA LEU A 53 -17.71 28.95 -32.90
C LEU A 53 -17.86 28.90 -31.36
N PRO A 54 -18.33 27.79 -30.76
CA PRO A 54 -18.29 27.61 -29.31
C PRO A 54 -16.85 27.47 -28.81
N GLY A 55 -16.62 27.51 -27.49
CA GLY A 55 -15.31 27.22 -26.90
C GLY A 55 -14.82 25.80 -27.23
N GLY A 56 -15.73 24.83 -27.21
CA GLY A 56 -15.46 23.43 -27.56
C GLY A 56 -15.02 22.57 -26.38
N TYR A 57 -15.22 23.03 -25.14
CA TYR A 57 -14.74 22.34 -23.94
C TYR A 57 -15.84 21.58 -23.21
N SER A 58 -17.12 21.89 -23.48
CA SER A 58 -18.21 21.15 -22.84
C SER A 58 -19.46 20.99 -23.70
N ALA A 59 -20.29 19.99 -23.38
CA ALA A 59 -21.61 19.82 -23.97
C ALA A 59 -22.51 21.04 -23.70
N GLY A 60 -22.29 21.74 -22.59
CA GLY A 60 -22.97 23.00 -22.29
C GLY A 60 -22.65 24.11 -23.29
N GLU A 61 -21.40 24.25 -23.72
CA GLU A 61 -21.04 25.21 -24.78
C GLU A 61 -21.65 24.83 -26.13
N MET A 62 -21.70 23.54 -26.45
CA MET A 62 -22.42 23.03 -27.62
C MET A 62 -23.93 23.27 -27.52
N GLY A 63 -24.50 23.19 -26.31
CA GLY A 63 -25.87 23.58 -26.04
C GLY A 63 -26.12 25.07 -26.32
N VAL A 64 -25.13 25.95 -26.10
CA VAL A 64 -25.24 27.38 -26.43
C VAL A 64 -25.18 27.56 -27.94
N ALA A 65 -24.22 26.93 -28.61
CA ALA A 65 -24.06 27.02 -30.06
C ALA A 65 -25.29 26.51 -30.81
N THR A 66 -25.81 25.33 -30.44
CA THR A 66 -27.03 24.76 -31.02
C THR A 66 -28.27 25.61 -30.74
N ARG A 67 -28.28 26.36 -29.64
CA ARG A 67 -29.36 27.29 -29.32
C ARG A 67 -29.34 28.55 -30.20
N ILE A 68 -28.16 29.11 -30.46
CA ILE A 68 -27.98 30.21 -31.43
C ILE A 68 -28.31 29.73 -32.84
N TYR A 69 -27.81 28.56 -33.24
CA TYR A 69 -28.13 27.90 -34.50
C TYR A 69 -29.65 27.75 -34.68
N TRP A 70 -30.33 27.19 -33.68
CA TRP A 70 -31.77 27.03 -33.69
C TRP A 70 -32.49 28.38 -33.83
N SER A 71 -32.01 29.42 -33.14
CA SER A 71 -32.60 30.76 -33.21
C SER A 71 -32.49 31.34 -34.62
N LEU A 72 -31.35 31.15 -35.29
CA LEU A 72 -31.12 31.53 -36.69
C LEU A 72 -32.05 30.77 -37.65
N LYS A 73 -32.22 29.46 -37.45
CA LYS A 73 -33.20 28.66 -38.21
C LYS A 73 -34.63 29.15 -38.01
N VAL A 74 -35.04 29.47 -36.79
CA VAL A 74 -36.39 30.01 -36.50
C VAL A 74 -36.64 31.35 -37.20
N VAL A 75 -35.61 32.19 -37.36
CA VAL A 75 -35.71 33.46 -38.11
C VAL A 75 -35.47 33.31 -39.61
N GLY A 76 -35.40 32.08 -40.13
CA GLY A 76 -35.32 31.79 -41.56
C GLY A 76 -33.94 32.00 -42.16
N HIS A 77 -32.90 31.89 -41.34
CA HIS A 77 -31.52 31.88 -41.79
C HIS A 77 -30.98 30.45 -41.84
N ASP A 78 -31.05 29.85 -43.03
CA ASP A 78 -30.67 28.46 -43.22
C ASP A 78 -29.17 28.22 -43.42
N ASP A 79 -28.46 29.24 -43.90
CA ASP A 79 -27.04 29.17 -44.23
C ASP A 79 -26.15 29.34 -42.99
N VAL A 80 -26.32 28.43 -42.04
CA VAL A 80 -25.65 28.42 -40.74
C VAL A 80 -25.05 27.05 -40.47
N SER A 81 -23.85 27.03 -39.88
CA SER A 81 -23.14 25.83 -39.46
C SER A 81 -22.56 26.02 -38.05
N ILE A 82 -22.14 24.91 -37.42
CA ILE A 82 -21.41 24.92 -36.15
C ILE A 82 -20.07 24.24 -36.41
N LEU A 83 -18.97 24.84 -35.94
CA LEU A 83 -17.68 24.16 -35.94
C LEU A 83 -17.70 23.09 -34.85
N ASP A 84 -17.69 21.83 -35.26
CA ASP A 84 -17.65 20.69 -34.34
C ASP A 84 -16.35 20.66 -33.54
N GLY A 85 -16.43 20.54 -32.21
CA GLY A 85 -15.29 20.75 -31.32
C GLY A 85 -14.88 22.22 -31.11
N GLY A 86 -15.54 23.18 -31.75
CA GLY A 86 -15.39 24.61 -31.50
C GLY A 86 -13.98 25.17 -31.67
N MET A 87 -13.68 26.23 -30.92
CA MET A 87 -12.36 26.87 -30.87
C MET A 87 -11.26 25.90 -30.43
N SER A 88 -11.58 24.95 -29.55
CA SER A 88 -10.67 23.87 -29.14
C SER A 88 -10.18 23.06 -30.33
N ALA A 89 -11.09 22.62 -31.21
CA ALA A 89 -10.73 21.92 -32.44
C ALA A 89 -9.97 22.82 -33.42
N TYR A 90 -10.41 24.07 -33.62
CA TYR A 90 -9.71 25.01 -34.52
C TYR A 90 -8.24 25.22 -34.12
N ALA A 91 -7.96 25.36 -32.83
CA ALA A 91 -6.61 25.64 -32.34
C ALA A 91 -5.65 24.45 -32.45
N THR A 92 -6.14 23.25 -32.80
CA THR A 92 -5.26 22.10 -33.06
C THR A 92 -4.49 22.22 -34.37
N ASP A 93 -5.03 22.99 -35.33
CA ASP A 93 -4.34 23.30 -36.59
C ASP A 93 -3.34 24.44 -36.38
N LYS A 94 -2.06 24.08 -36.22
CA LYS A 94 -0.96 25.06 -36.03
C LYS A 94 -0.76 25.99 -37.24
N SER A 95 -1.32 25.67 -38.40
CA SER A 95 -1.24 26.53 -39.60
C SER A 95 -2.30 27.65 -39.60
N ALA A 96 -3.29 27.60 -38.71
CA ALA A 96 -4.40 28.53 -38.65
C ALA A 96 -4.21 29.56 -37.50
N PRO A 97 -3.74 30.79 -37.77
CA PRO A 97 -3.40 31.75 -36.71
C PRO A 97 -4.65 32.32 -36.01
N LEU A 98 -4.54 32.52 -34.69
CA LEU A 98 -5.53 33.27 -33.90
C LEU A 98 -5.15 34.76 -33.86
N LYS A 99 -6.15 35.65 -33.89
CA LYS A 99 -5.95 37.10 -33.74
C LYS A 99 -6.41 37.61 -32.36
N PRO A 100 -5.63 38.45 -31.67
CA PRO A 100 -6.10 39.17 -30.50
C PRO A 100 -6.95 40.39 -30.89
N GLY A 101 -7.69 40.95 -29.94
CA GLY A 101 -8.48 42.18 -30.12
C GLY A 101 -9.97 41.93 -30.42
N MET A 102 -10.77 43.01 -30.34
CA MET A 102 -12.21 42.96 -30.57
C MET A 102 -12.52 43.34 -32.03
N VAL A 103 -13.27 42.48 -32.73
CA VAL A 103 -13.78 42.79 -34.07
C VAL A 103 -15.13 43.49 -33.94
N THR A 104 -15.24 44.68 -34.51
CA THR A 104 -16.52 45.40 -34.62
C THR A 104 -17.00 45.31 -36.07
N PRO A 105 -18.01 44.47 -36.37
CA PRO A 105 -18.50 44.31 -37.74
C PRO A 105 -19.29 45.56 -38.19
N ALA A 106 -19.24 45.85 -39.49
CA ALA A 106 -20.16 46.80 -40.09
C ALA A 106 -21.59 46.24 -40.00
N ARG A 107 -22.53 47.04 -39.49
CA ARG A 107 -23.91 46.60 -39.32
C ARG A 107 -24.54 46.34 -40.69
N LYS A 108 -25.32 45.26 -40.77
CA LYS A 108 -26.08 44.89 -41.96
C LYS A 108 -27.58 44.83 -41.67
N ILE A 109 -28.38 44.81 -42.72
CA ILE A 109 -29.83 44.63 -42.62
C ILE A 109 -30.11 43.13 -42.74
N PHE A 110 -30.67 42.56 -41.67
CA PHE A 110 -31.21 41.21 -41.65
C PHE A 110 -32.74 41.28 -41.60
N LYS A 111 -33.42 40.58 -42.51
CA LYS A 111 -34.89 40.45 -42.54
C LYS A 111 -35.29 39.04 -42.14
N ALA A 112 -35.94 38.89 -41.01
CA ALA A 112 -36.32 37.60 -40.49
C ALA A 112 -37.56 37.03 -41.20
N LYS A 113 -37.59 35.71 -41.41
CA LYS A 113 -38.74 34.96 -41.90
C LYS A 113 -39.04 33.86 -40.90
N PHE A 114 -40.13 34.00 -40.16
CA PHE A 114 -40.48 33.05 -39.10
C PHE A 114 -40.73 31.63 -39.66
N GLN A 115 -40.02 30.65 -39.11
CA GLN A 115 -40.11 29.24 -39.49
C GLN A 115 -40.78 28.42 -38.38
N ALA A 116 -42.10 28.29 -38.47
CA ALA A 116 -42.90 27.58 -37.47
C ALA A 116 -42.51 26.09 -37.31
N GLN A 117 -41.94 25.45 -38.35
CA GLN A 117 -41.52 24.04 -38.29
C GLN A 117 -40.36 23.74 -37.32
N HIS A 118 -39.76 24.74 -36.68
CA HIS A 118 -38.66 24.55 -35.72
C HIS A 118 -39.10 24.74 -34.26
N ILE A 119 -40.29 25.27 -34.01
CA ILE A 119 -40.77 25.65 -32.69
C ILE A 119 -42.08 24.93 -32.37
N ALA A 120 -42.18 24.43 -31.13
CA ALA A 120 -43.41 23.92 -30.57
C ALA A 120 -43.95 24.92 -29.55
N THR A 121 -45.27 25.06 -29.48
CA THR A 121 -45.99 25.87 -28.51
C THR A 121 -46.50 25.03 -27.35
N ALA A 122 -46.95 25.68 -26.27
CA ALA A 122 -47.62 24.97 -25.18
C ALA A 122 -48.88 24.22 -25.65
N ALA A 123 -49.56 24.71 -26.70
CA ALA A 123 -50.70 24.03 -27.31
C ALA A 123 -50.27 22.75 -28.05
N ASP A 124 -49.16 22.81 -28.79
CA ASP A 124 -48.57 21.62 -29.44
C ASP A 124 -48.19 20.54 -28.42
N VAL A 125 -47.62 20.95 -27.28
CA VAL A 125 -47.29 20.03 -26.18
C VAL A 125 -48.54 19.38 -25.60
N LYS A 126 -49.58 20.16 -25.30
CA LYS A 126 -50.86 19.63 -24.80
C LYS A 126 -51.52 18.65 -25.78
N ALA A 127 -51.46 18.95 -27.07
CA ALA A 127 -51.96 18.06 -28.11
C ALA A 127 -51.11 16.80 -28.21
N GLY A 128 -49.78 16.94 -28.16
CA GLY A 128 -48.82 15.84 -28.23
C GLY A 128 -48.95 14.83 -27.09
N ILE A 129 -49.26 15.28 -25.86
CA ILE A 129 -49.53 14.39 -24.71
C ILE A 129 -50.69 13.43 -24.97
N LYS A 130 -51.66 13.83 -25.80
CA LYS A 130 -52.85 13.03 -26.11
C LYS A 130 -52.76 12.28 -27.44
N GLY A 131 -51.66 12.44 -28.17
CA GLY A 131 -51.48 11.88 -29.51
C GLY A 131 -50.12 11.21 -29.68
N ASP A 132 -49.71 10.99 -30.93
CA ASP A 132 -48.52 10.20 -31.26
C ASP A 132 -47.22 11.03 -31.32
N THR A 133 -47.19 12.23 -30.73
CA THR A 133 -45.99 13.07 -30.75
C THR A 133 -44.98 12.58 -29.73
N ARG A 134 -43.78 12.21 -30.19
CA ARG A 134 -42.70 11.81 -29.27
C ARG A 134 -42.22 13.03 -28.49
N MET A 135 -42.39 13.01 -27.17
CA MET A 135 -41.80 13.99 -26.28
C MET A 135 -40.46 13.48 -25.74
N VAL A 136 -39.41 14.29 -25.87
CA VAL A 136 -38.07 13.93 -25.41
C VAL A 136 -37.56 14.98 -24.44
N ASP A 137 -37.36 14.55 -23.20
CA ASP A 137 -36.79 15.33 -22.11
C ASP A 137 -35.27 15.25 -22.14
N SER A 138 -34.61 16.38 -22.39
CA SER A 138 -33.15 16.46 -22.45
C SER A 138 -32.47 16.78 -21.12
N ARG A 139 -33.19 16.71 -19.99
CA ARG A 139 -32.64 16.97 -18.64
C ARG A 139 -31.92 15.74 -18.06
N PRO A 140 -31.09 15.93 -17.02
CA PRO A 140 -30.58 14.85 -16.20
C PRO A 140 -31.67 13.89 -15.69
N ASN A 141 -31.34 12.60 -15.55
CA ASN A 141 -32.30 11.55 -15.20
C ASN A 141 -33.00 11.81 -13.86
N ASP A 142 -32.29 12.35 -12.87
CA ASP A 142 -32.85 12.72 -11.56
C ASP A 142 -33.94 13.80 -11.65
N GLN A 143 -33.82 14.75 -12.59
CA GLN A 143 -34.85 15.76 -12.84
C GLN A 143 -36.02 15.21 -13.64
N TYR A 144 -35.76 14.31 -14.58
CA TYR A 144 -36.79 13.59 -15.32
C TYR A 144 -37.66 12.74 -14.39
N LEU A 145 -37.02 11.96 -13.49
CA LEU A 145 -37.68 11.13 -12.47
C LEU A 145 -38.35 11.95 -11.35
N GLY A 146 -38.07 13.25 -11.28
CA GLY A 146 -38.63 14.15 -10.27
C GLY A 146 -37.94 14.12 -8.90
N ILE A 147 -36.87 13.34 -8.76
CA ILE A 147 -36.01 13.29 -7.57
C ILE A 147 -35.42 14.67 -7.27
N ASN A 148 -35.03 15.41 -8.31
CA ASN A 148 -34.53 16.78 -8.22
C ASN A 148 -35.31 17.75 -9.12
N LYS A 149 -35.11 19.05 -8.91
CA LYS A 149 -35.74 20.11 -9.70
C LYS A 149 -34.77 21.26 -9.95
N SER A 150 -34.73 21.76 -11.17
CA SER A 150 -34.06 23.04 -11.45
C SER A 150 -34.77 24.20 -10.72
N SER A 151 -34.00 25.15 -10.20
CA SER A 151 -34.52 26.40 -9.63
C SER A 151 -35.37 27.22 -10.61
N SER A 152 -35.21 26.98 -11.92
CA SER A 152 -35.96 27.66 -12.98
C SER A 152 -37.31 27.02 -13.32
N VAL A 153 -37.65 25.87 -12.73
CA VAL A 153 -38.89 25.14 -13.00
C VAL A 153 -39.73 25.10 -11.74
N ALA A 154 -41.04 25.29 -11.83
CA ALA A 154 -41.91 25.30 -10.65
C ALA A 154 -42.19 23.88 -10.10
N ARG A 155 -42.13 22.84 -10.94
CA ARG A 155 -42.49 21.45 -10.59
C ARG A 155 -41.40 20.41 -10.84
N ARG A 156 -41.44 19.36 -10.03
CA ARG A 156 -40.70 18.11 -10.20
C ARG A 156 -41.35 17.25 -11.29
N GLY A 157 -40.59 16.29 -11.80
CA GLY A 157 -41.06 15.36 -12.84
C GLY A 157 -40.96 15.94 -14.24
N THR A 158 -41.58 15.27 -15.20
CA THR A 158 -41.52 15.57 -16.64
C THR A 158 -42.90 15.70 -17.28
N LEU A 159 -42.97 15.93 -18.60
CA LEU A 159 -44.21 15.88 -19.35
C LEU A 159 -44.71 14.42 -19.42
N PRO A 160 -46.02 14.16 -19.22
CA PRO A 160 -46.56 12.80 -19.30
C PRO A 160 -46.21 12.11 -20.62
N GLY A 161 -45.77 10.86 -20.55
CA GLY A 161 -45.39 10.06 -21.73
C GLY A 161 -44.07 10.46 -22.40
N ALA A 162 -43.33 11.43 -21.86
CA ALA A 162 -42.01 11.77 -22.38
C ALA A 162 -40.98 10.68 -22.08
N VAL A 163 -40.02 10.52 -22.98
CA VAL A 163 -38.82 9.70 -22.76
C VAL A 163 -37.64 10.60 -22.39
N ASN A 164 -36.62 10.05 -21.72
CA ASN A 164 -35.46 10.83 -21.30
C ASN A 164 -34.21 10.49 -22.10
N LEU A 165 -33.60 11.50 -22.70
CA LEU A 165 -32.30 11.41 -23.33
C LEU A 165 -31.48 12.61 -22.91
N HIS A 166 -30.61 12.41 -21.93
CA HIS A 166 -29.84 13.49 -21.35
C HIS A 166 -29.02 14.24 -22.41
N GLY A 167 -29.17 15.56 -22.48
CA GLY A 167 -28.59 16.36 -23.56
C GLY A 167 -27.06 16.19 -23.71
N LYS A 168 -26.35 15.99 -22.59
CA LYS A 168 -24.89 15.75 -22.60
C LYS A 168 -24.47 14.50 -23.39
N TRP A 169 -25.35 13.50 -23.52
CA TRP A 169 -25.03 12.29 -24.27
C TRP A 169 -24.91 12.54 -25.77
N GLY A 170 -25.35 13.70 -26.26
CA GLY A 170 -25.15 14.12 -27.65
C GLY A 170 -23.68 14.39 -28.02
N THR A 171 -22.80 14.59 -27.03
CA THR A 171 -21.38 14.89 -27.25
C THR A 171 -20.46 13.83 -26.61
N GLU A 172 -19.23 13.76 -27.13
CA GLU A 172 -18.18 12.89 -26.63
C GLU A 172 -17.70 13.39 -25.26
N ASP A 173 -17.83 12.55 -24.24
CA ASP A 173 -17.29 12.75 -22.88
C ASP A 173 -17.58 14.12 -22.24
N ASP A 174 -18.82 14.59 -22.41
CA ASP A 174 -19.26 15.94 -22.00
C ASP A 174 -18.44 17.07 -22.64
N GLY A 175 -17.70 16.81 -23.71
CA GLY A 175 -16.85 17.74 -24.45
C GLY A 175 -17.55 18.43 -25.62
N GLY A 176 -16.76 19.10 -26.46
CA GLY A 176 -17.25 19.93 -27.57
C GLY A 176 -17.53 19.22 -28.89
N LYS A 177 -17.26 17.91 -29.01
CA LYS A 177 -17.47 17.14 -30.25
C LYS A 177 -18.77 16.36 -30.22
N PHE A 178 -19.55 16.39 -31.29
CA PHE A 178 -20.72 15.53 -31.42
C PHE A 178 -20.32 14.06 -31.53
N ARG A 179 -21.09 13.16 -30.92
CA ARG A 179 -20.91 11.73 -31.16
C ARG A 179 -21.28 11.39 -32.61
N SER A 180 -20.72 10.31 -33.13
CA SER A 180 -21.09 9.82 -34.46
C SER A 180 -22.58 9.48 -34.56
N ALA A 181 -23.13 9.59 -35.77
CA ALA A 181 -24.55 9.30 -36.02
C ALA A 181 -24.96 7.90 -35.56
N ASP A 182 -24.07 6.91 -35.65
CA ASP A 182 -24.38 5.54 -35.24
C ASP A 182 -24.42 5.35 -33.72
N VAL A 183 -23.56 6.05 -32.97
CA VAL A 183 -23.65 6.06 -31.50
C VAL A 183 -24.91 6.79 -31.05
N LEU A 184 -25.24 7.90 -31.71
CA LEU A 184 -26.47 8.65 -31.43
C LEU A 184 -27.72 7.80 -31.70
N LYS A 185 -27.78 7.03 -32.79
CA LYS A 185 -28.88 6.09 -33.04
C LYS A 185 -29.04 5.08 -31.91
N LYS A 186 -27.94 4.46 -31.45
CA LYS A 186 -27.96 3.50 -30.33
C LYS A 186 -28.51 4.11 -29.04
N LEU A 187 -28.18 5.38 -28.76
CA LEU A 187 -28.77 6.08 -27.62
C LEU A 187 -30.29 6.22 -27.76
N PHE A 188 -30.78 6.57 -28.95
CA PHE A 188 -32.22 6.62 -29.21
C PHE A 188 -32.90 5.25 -29.14
N ASP A 189 -32.23 4.17 -29.51
CA ASP A 189 -32.76 2.81 -29.41
C ASP A 189 -33.11 2.42 -27.96
N THR A 190 -32.38 2.94 -26.97
CA THR A 190 -32.68 2.73 -25.54
C THR A 190 -34.04 3.29 -25.10
N VAL A 191 -34.60 4.22 -25.87
CA VAL A 191 -35.90 4.86 -25.62
C VAL A 191 -36.92 4.59 -26.73
N GLY A 192 -36.74 3.49 -27.47
CA GLY A 192 -37.66 3.06 -28.51
C GLY A 192 -37.37 3.62 -29.90
N GLY A 193 -36.09 3.91 -30.19
CA GLY A 193 -35.58 4.23 -31.52
C GLY A 193 -35.69 5.69 -31.93
N VAL A 194 -34.96 6.04 -33.00
CA VAL A 194 -35.01 7.38 -33.61
C VAL A 194 -36.41 7.62 -34.17
N PRO A 195 -37.17 8.61 -33.66
CA PRO A 195 -38.51 8.90 -34.16
C PRO A 195 -38.44 9.36 -35.62
N LYS A 196 -39.30 8.79 -36.47
CA LYS A 196 -39.51 9.25 -37.86
C LYS A 196 -40.67 10.25 -37.98
N GLY A 197 -41.39 10.49 -36.88
CA GLY A 197 -42.60 11.31 -36.80
C GLY A 197 -42.41 12.61 -36.01
N ASP A 198 -43.52 13.24 -35.67
CA ASP A 198 -43.52 14.49 -34.88
C ASP A 198 -42.83 14.27 -33.54
N THR A 199 -41.83 15.11 -33.26
CA THR A 199 -41.02 15.03 -32.05
C THR A 199 -40.89 16.40 -31.43
N ILE A 200 -41.11 16.51 -30.12
CA ILE A 200 -40.94 17.74 -29.37
C ILE A 200 -39.82 17.54 -28.35
N MET A 201 -38.75 18.30 -28.53
CA MET A 201 -37.61 18.35 -27.60
C MET A 201 -37.85 19.44 -26.55
N PHE A 202 -37.61 19.12 -25.28
CA PHE A 202 -37.74 20.08 -24.18
C PHE A 202 -36.74 19.80 -23.05
N CYS A 203 -36.48 20.79 -22.20
CA CYS A 203 -35.68 20.60 -20.98
C CYS A 203 -36.15 21.55 -19.85
N ASN A 204 -35.25 22.19 -19.10
CA ASN A 204 -35.63 23.21 -18.13
C ASN A 204 -36.06 24.52 -18.81
N THR A 205 -35.14 25.14 -19.55
CA THR A 205 -35.32 26.48 -20.17
C THR A 205 -34.96 26.51 -21.67
N GLY A 206 -34.81 25.35 -22.29
CA GLY A 206 -34.57 25.19 -23.73
C GLY A 206 -33.12 24.93 -24.17
N HIS A 207 -32.13 25.07 -23.29
CA HIS A 207 -30.71 24.92 -23.64
C HIS A 207 -30.30 23.48 -24.04
N TRP A 208 -30.60 22.49 -23.20
CA TRP A 208 -30.39 21.08 -23.57
C TRP A 208 -31.34 20.60 -24.67
N ALA A 209 -32.53 21.22 -24.76
CA ALA A 209 -33.52 20.90 -25.78
C ALA A 209 -33.02 21.27 -27.19
N SER A 210 -32.31 22.39 -27.35
CA SER A 210 -31.71 22.75 -28.64
C SER A 210 -30.60 21.80 -29.07
N LEU A 211 -29.81 21.27 -28.12
CA LEU A 211 -28.78 20.28 -28.41
C LEU A 211 -29.41 18.97 -28.92
N GLY A 212 -30.41 18.46 -28.20
CA GLY A 212 -31.15 17.28 -28.63
C GLY A 212 -31.91 17.50 -29.95
N TRP A 213 -32.47 18.69 -30.16
CA TRP A 213 -33.11 19.07 -31.42
C TRP A 213 -32.13 19.07 -32.59
N PHE A 214 -30.93 19.60 -32.40
CA PHE A 214 -29.87 19.61 -33.42
C PHE A 214 -29.46 18.18 -33.78
N VAL A 215 -29.23 17.33 -32.79
CA VAL A 215 -28.95 15.89 -32.98
C VAL A 215 -30.06 15.23 -33.80
N GLN A 216 -31.31 15.37 -33.40
CA GLN A 216 -32.45 14.75 -34.09
C GLN A 216 -32.60 15.24 -35.53
N ARG A 217 -32.56 16.55 -35.73
CA ARG A 217 -32.94 17.17 -37.01
C ARG A 217 -31.80 17.21 -38.01
N GLU A 218 -30.61 17.56 -37.55
CA GLU A 218 -29.46 17.86 -38.42
C GLU A 218 -28.51 16.67 -38.55
N ILE A 219 -28.32 15.88 -37.49
CA ILE A 219 -27.44 14.69 -37.53
C ILE A 219 -28.22 13.43 -37.91
N LEU A 220 -29.36 13.18 -37.26
CA LEU A 220 -30.15 11.96 -37.47
C LEU A 220 -31.25 12.09 -38.53
N GLY A 221 -31.48 13.29 -39.05
CA GLY A 221 -32.35 13.53 -40.20
C GLY A 221 -33.86 13.60 -39.91
N ASN A 222 -34.31 13.63 -38.66
CA ASN A 222 -35.72 13.83 -38.32
C ASN A 222 -36.14 15.30 -38.54
N LYS A 223 -36.56 15.62 -39.76
CA LYS A 223 -37.01 16.98 -40.14
C LYS A 223 -38.33 17.42 -39.47
N LYS A 224 -39.03 16.53 -38.76
CA LYS A 224 -40.24 16.85 -37.97
C LYS A 224 -39.95 17.20 -36.50
N ALA A 225 -38.69 17.14 -36.07
CA ALA A 225 -38.30 17.56 -34.74
C ALA A 225 -38.48 19.08 -34.54
N ARG A 226 -39.24 19.44 -33.50
CA ARG A 226 -39.49 20.82 -33.04
C ARG A 226 -38.97 20.99 -31.61
N MET A 227 -38.64 22.22 -31.24
CA MET A 227 -38.18 22.53 -29.89
C MET A 227 -39.25 23.33 -29.14
N TYR A 228 -39.63 22.88 -27.94
CA TYR A 228 -40.56 23.62 -27.09
C TYR A 228 -39.81 24.73 -26.33
N ASP A 229 -39.95 25.95 -26.83
CA ASP A 229 -39.32 27.13 -26.26
C ASP A 229 -39.91 27.47 -24.88
N GLY A 230 -39.07 27.71 -23.88
CA GLY A 230 -39.48 27.84 -22.47
C GLY A 230 -39.60 26.51 -21.71
N SER A 231 -39.84 25.40 -22.41
CA SER A 231 -39.77 24.02 -21.88
C SER A 231 -40.51 23.81 -20.54
N MET A 232 -39.93 23.06 -19.58
CA MET A 232 -40.58 22.80 -18.30
C MET A 232 -40.83 24.06 -17.47
N ALA A 233 -40.00 25.10 -17.61
CA ALA A 233 -40.24 26.37 -16.95
C ALA A 233 -41.58 26.98 -17.39
N ASP A 234 -41.87 27.00 -18.70
CA ASP A 234 -43.17 27.46 -19.23
C ASP A 234 -44.32 26.53 -18.84
N TRP A 235 -44.14 25.21 -19.01
CA TRP A 235 -45.17 24.22 -18.66
C TRP A 235 -45.64 24.33 -17.20
N SER A 236 -44.69 24.56 -16.30
CA SER A 236 -44.93 24.50 -14.86
C SER A 236 -45.70 25.71 -14.29
N VAL A 237 -45.77 26.83 -15.02
CA VAL A 237 -46.41 28.09 -14.58
C VAL A 237 -47.95 28.03 -14.62
N GLY A 238 -48.56 27.11 -15.38
CA GLY A 238 -49.99 27.20 -15.77
C GLY A 238 -51.00 26.17 -15.22
N ILE A 239 -50.67 25.28 -14.29
CA ILE A 239 -51.59 24.21 -13.82
C ILE A 239 -51.70 24.22 -12.27
N ARG A 240 -52.84 24.53 -11.66
CA ARG A 240 -52.97 24.42 -10.18
C ARG A 240 -52.79 22.95 -9.75
N THR A 241 -52.09 22.77 -8.64
CA THR A 241 -51.60 21.50 -8.08
C THR A 241 -52.76 20.60 -7.63
N ASP A 242 -52.85 19.39 -8.19
CA ASP A 242 -53.40 18.24 -7.47
C ASP A 242 -52.26 17.64 -6.63
N ILE A 243 -52.53 17.41 -5.34
CA ILE A 243 -51.54 17.04 -4.32
C ILE A 243 -51.55 15.53 -4.05
N THR A 244 -52.40 14.79 -4.75
CA THR A 244 -52.65 13.36 -4.53
C THR A 244 -51.46 12.51 -4.95
N ASP A 245 -50.88 12.78 -6.12
CA ASP A 245 -49.73 12.01 -6.63
C ASP A 245 -48.48 12.18 -5.76
N ARG A 246 -48.28 13.35 -5.16
CA ARG A 246 -47.12 13.61 -4.28
C ARG A 246 -47.11 12.69 -3.06
N LYS A 247 -48.27 12.46 -2.43
CA LYS A 247 -48.36 11.59 -1.25
C LYS A 247 -48.10 10.12 -1.58
N ASN A 248 -48.53 9.67 -2.76
CA ASN A 248 -48.29 8.31 -3.22
C ASN A 248 -46.80 8.08 -3.50
N TYR A 249 -46.14 9.01 -4.20
CA TYR A 249 -44.70 8.93 -4.44
C TYR A 249 -43.87 9.03 -3.15
N GLU A 250 -44.24 9.89 -2.19
CA GLU A 250 -43.52 10.00 -0.91
C GLU A 250 -43.59 8.67 -0.12
N THR A 251 -44.72 7.95 -0.19
CA THR A 251 -44.89 6.65 0.47
C THR A 251 -44.09 5.54 -0.23
N GLU A 252 -44.04 5.56 -1.56
CA GLU A 252 -43.28 4.59 -2.35
C GLU A 252 -41.77 4.82 -2.23
N LEU A 253 -41.33 6.08 -2.21
CA LEU A 253 -39.92 6.44 -1.99
C LEU A 253 -39.45 6.02 -0.59
N ALA A 254 -40.30 6.18 0.43
CA ALA A 254 -40.00 5.73 1.79
C ALA A 254 -39.77 4.21 1.83
N ARG A 255 -40.67 3.42 1.22
CA ARG A 255 -40.51 1.96 1.13
C ARG A 255 -39.24 1.54 0.39
N HIS A 256 -38.89 2.22 -0.70
CA HIS A 256 -37.66 1.93 -1.43
C HIS A 256 -36.41 2.30 -0.65
N ARG A 257 -36.44 3.42 0.08
CA ARG A 257 -35.32 3.84 0.94
C ARG A 257 -35.11 2.84 2.06
N ASP A 258 -36.18 2.41 2.73
CA ASP A 258 -36.10 1.44 3.82
C ASP A 258 -35.54 0.11 3.30
N LYS A 259 -36.04 -0.38 2.15
CA LYS A 259 -35.51 -1.59 1.50
C LYS A 259 -34.03 -1.47 1.10
N LEU A 260 -33.60 -0.32 0.61
CA LEU A 260 -32.19 -0.09 0.27
C LEU A 260 -31.31 -0.01 1.51
N GLN A 261 -31.83 0.59 2.59
CA GLN A 261 -31.14 0.63 3.87
C GLN A 261 -30.97 -0.79 4.42
N ASP A 262 -32.02 -1.60 4.42
CA ASP A 262 -31.97 -3.01 4.83
C ASP A 262 -30.92 -3.80 4.02
N MET A 263 -30.87 -3.58 2.69
CA MET A 263 -29.88 -4.24 1.83
C MET A 263 -28.43 -3.80 2.12
N VAL A 264 -28.21 -2.51 2.40
CA VAL A 264 -26.89 -1.99 2.77
C VAL A 264 -26.48 -2.52 4.14
N ASP A 265 -27.40 -2.59 5.09
CA ASP A 265 -27.15 -3.10 6.43
C ASP A 265 -26.82 -4.61 6.39
N ASP A 266 -27.56 -5.41 5.61
CA ASP A 266 -27.25 -6.82 5.35
C ASP A 266 -25.87 -6.99 4.72
N GLN A 267 -25.56 -6.25 3.65
CA GLN A 267 -24.23 -6.32 3.00
C GLN A 267 -23.11 -5.90 3.95
N THR A 268 -23.37 -4.92 4.81
CA THR A 268 -22.40 -4.46 5.81
C THR A 268 -22.16 -5.55 6.86
N GLN A 269 -23.21 -6.24 7.30
CA GLN A 269 -23.09 -7.37 8.23
C GLN A 269 -22.35 -8.56 7.59
N ASP A 270 -22.66 -8.91 6.35
CA ASP A 270 -21.96 -9.96 5.60
C ASP A 270 -20.46 -9.64 5.46
N LEU A 271 -20.12 -8.37 5.18
CA LEU A 271 -18.73 -7.92 5.07
C LEU A 271 -18.01 -7.97 6.42
N ILE A 272 -18.66 -7.53 7.51
CA ILE A 272 -18.07 -7.61 8.85
C ILE A 272 -17.86 -9.08 9.24
N ALA A 273 -18.83 -9.96 9.00
CA ALA A 273 -18.71 -11.38 9.29
C ALA A 273 -17.57 -12.04 8.47
N ALA A 274 -17.46 -11.70 7.18
CA ALA A 274 -16.38 -12.20 6.33
C ALA A 274 -14.99 -11.68 6.77
N ARG A 275 -14.89 -10.40 7.16
CA ARG A 275 -13.67 -9.83 7.72
C ARG A 275 -13.29 -10.53 9.03
N ASP A 276 -14.22 -10.65 9.96
CA ASP A 276 -13.98 -11.24 11.28
C ASP A 276 -13.60 -12.73 11.16
N GLU A 277 -14.15 -13.45 10.19
CA GLU A 277 -13.72 -14.82 9.87
C GLU A 277 -12.30 -14.85 9.33
N SER A 278 -11.96 -13.94 8.41
CA SER A 278 -10.59 -13.84 7.87
C SER A 278 -9.56 -13.45 8.94
N GLU A 279 -9.89 -12.51 9.82
CA GLU A 279 -9.03 -12.09 10.93
C GLU A 279 -8.86 -13.23 11.94
N ARG A 280 -9.93 -13.95 12.29
CA ARG A 280 -9.83 -15.14 13.15
C ARG A 280 -8.98 -16.23 12.52
N ALA A 281 -9.12 -16.48 11.21
CA ALA A 281 -8.31 -17.47 10.50
C ALA A 281 -6.82 -17.08 10.48
N ASN A 282 -6.50 -15.80 10.25
CA ASN A 282 -5.12 -15.31 10.27
C ASN A 282 -4.51 -15.35 11.68
N ALA A 283 -5.27 -14.97 12.70
CA ALA A 283 -4.83 -15.06 14.09
C ALA A 283 -4.53 -16.52 14.47
N ALA A 284 -5.44 -17.46 14.14
CA ALA A 284 -5.25 -18.88 14.39
C ALA A 284 -4.05 -19.46 13.62
N LYS A 285 -3.84 -19.04 12.36
CA LYS A 285 -2.65 -19.43 11.57
C LYS A 285 -1.35 -18.97 12.25
N SER A 286 -1.33 -17.73 12.74
CA SER A 286 -0.15 -17.14 13.39
C SER A 286 0.14 -17.78 14.74
N GLU A 287 -0.88 -17.98 15.55
CA GLU A 287 -0.79 -18.68 16.85
C GLU A 287 -0.31 -20.12 16.65
N PHE A 288 -0.87 -20.83 15.67
CA PHE A 288 -0.45 -22.18 15.30
C PHE A 288 1.03 -22.23 14.86
N LEU A 289 1.46 -21.32 13.97
CA LEU A 289 2.86 -21.29 13.51
C LEU A 289 3.83 -20.95 14.63
N SER A 290 3.48 -19.99 15.50
CA SER A 290 4.28 -19.64 16.68
C SER A 290 4.43 -20.84 17.64
N SER A 291 3.32 -21.47 18.00
CA SER A 291 3.31 -22.65 18.87
C SER A 291 4.09 -23.82 18.25
N MET A 292 3.87 -24.12 16.97
CA MET A 292 4.60 -25.17 16.25
C MET A 292 6.10 -24.88 16.20
N SER A 293 6.53 -23.63 16.05
CA SER A 293 7.95 -23.30 16.10
C SER A 293 8.56 -23.58 17.48
N HIS A 294 7.87 -23.27 18.57
CA HIS A 294 8.36 -23.59 19.91
C HIS A 294 8.43 -25.10 20.15
N GLU A 295 7.39 -25.83 19.71
CA GLU A 295 7.31 -27.29 19.75
C GLU A 295 8.40 -27.97 18.90
N LEU A 296 8.81 -27.38 17.77
CA LEU A 296 9.88 -27.90 16.91
C LEU A 296 11.29 -27.48 17.36
N ARG A 297 11.46 -26.26 17.88
CA ARG A 297 12.75 -25.74 18.37
C ARG A 297 13.25 -26.55 19.56
N THR A 298 12.35 -26.92 20.47
CA THR A 298 12.66 -27.71 21.67
C THR A 298 13.41 -29.03 21.38
N PRO A 299 12.83 -29.99 20.63
CA PRO A 299 13.50 -31.26 20.35
C PRO A 299 14.75 -31.05 19.48
N LEU A 300 14.76 -30.04 18.61
CA LEU A 300 15.90 -29.72 17.77
C LEU A 300 17.10 -29.21 18.58
N ASN A 301 16.86 -28.32 19.55
CA ASN A 301 17.89 -27.84 20.48
C ASN A 301 18.51 -28.99 21.28
N ALA A 302 17.70 -29.96 21.70
CA ALA A 302 18.22 -31.15 22.36
C ALA A 302 19.09 -32.00 21.43
N ILE A 303 18.65 -32.24 20.18
CA ILE A 303 19.44 -32.97 19.17
C ILE A 303 20.78 -32.27 18.93
N LEU A 304 20.77 -30.94 18.78
CA LEU A 304 21.97 -30.13 18.60
C LEU A 304 22.88 -30.20 19.83
N GLY A 305 22.34 -29.96 21.03
CA GLY A 305 23.09 -29.98 22.28
C GLY A 305 23.75 -31.34 22.56
N PHE A 306 23.03 -32.45 22.43
CA PHE A 306 23.61 -33.78 22.60
C PHE A 306 24.65 -34.11 21.52
N SER A 307 24.44 -33.63 20.30
CA SER A 307 25.44 -33.78 19.22
C SER A 307 26.71 -32.97 19.51
N GLN A 308 26.58 -31.78 20.11
CA GLN A 308 27.72 -30.98 20.56
C GLN A 308 28.45 -31.66 21.72
N LEU A 309 27.73 -32.19 22.71
CA LEU A 309 28.33 -32.97 23.82
C LEU A 309 29.15 -34.15 23.30
N LEU A 310 28.59 -34.94 22.37
CA LEU A 310 29.32 -36.04 21.73
C LEU A 310 30.61 -35.58 21.04
N LYS A 311 30.63 -34.35 20.48
CA LYS A 311 31.78 -33.79 19.77
C LYS A 311 32.86 -33.25 20.72
N VAL A 312 32.45 -32.75 21.89
CA VAL A 312 33.33 -32.11 22.88
C VAL A 312 33.84 -33.12 23.92
N ASN A 313 33.18 -34.27 24.10
CA ASN A 313 33.58 -35.28 25.08
C ASN A 313 35.02 -35.76 24.86
N THR A 314 35.90 -35.42 25.80
CA THR A 314 37.33 -35.77 25.77
C THR A 314 37.63 -37.14 26.38
N SER A 315 36.71 -37.68 27.18
CA SER A 315 36.87 -38.96 27.89
C SER A 315 36.61 -40.16 26.98
N GLU A 316 35.67 -40.01 26.04
CA GLU A 316 35.32 -41.01 25.02
C GLU A 316 35.30 -40.35 23.63
N PRO A 317 36.47 -40.07 23.02
CA PRO A 317 36.55 -39.34 21.76
C PRO A 317 35.94 -40.15 20.60
N LEU A 318 35.17 -39.45 19.76
CA LEU A 318 34.55 -40.03 18.57
C LEU A 318 35.61 -40.50 17.55
N SER A 319 35.35 -41.63 16.88
CA SER A 319 36.13 -41.99 15.68
C SER A 319 35.94 -40.96 14.56
N ALA A 320 36.89 -40.85 13.63
CA ALA A 320 36.81 -39.91 12.50
C ALA A 320 35.50 -40.03 11.69
N LYS A 321 34.96 -41.25 11.54
CA LYS A 321 33.67 -41.48 10.88
C LYS A 321 32.50 -40.95 11.71
N GLN A 322 32.50 -41.18 13.02
CA GLN A 322 31.47 -40.67 13.93
C GLN A 322 31.52 -39.14 14.03
N GLN A 323 32.72 -38.54 14.09
CA GLN A 323 32.89 -37.09 14.12
C GLN A 323 32.33 -36.43 12.85
N LYS A 324 32.52 -37.06 11.68
CA LYS A 324 31.89 -36.61 10.42
C LYS A 324 30.35 -36.71 10.49
N SER A 325 29.81 -37.82 10.98
CA SER A 325 28.36 -37.99 11.15
C SER A 325 27.76 -36.97 12.11
N VAL A 326 28.39 -36.74 13.27
CA VAL A 326 27.95 -35.76 14.27
C VAL A 326 28.03 -34.34 13.72
N SER A 327 29.09 -34.00 12.99
CA SER A 327 29.18 -32.70 12.33
C SER A 327 28.05 -32.50 11.32
N GLN A 328 27.65 -33.56 10.61
CA GLN A 328 26.53 -33.50 9.67
C GLN A 328 25.17 -33.38 10.37
N ILE A 329 24.98 -34.01 11.53
CA ILE A 329 23.78 -33.82 12.37
C ILE A 329 23.68 -32.36 12.84
N LEU A 330 24.80 -31.78 13.30
CA LEU A 330 24.85 -30.38 13.73
C LEU A 330 24.50 -29.42 12.58
N THR A 331 25.17 -29.54 11.43
CA THR A 331 24.90 -28.68 10.27
C THR A 331 23.45 -28.78 9.80
N ASN A 332 22.89 -29.99 9.73
CA ASN A 332 21.49 -30.17 9.31
C ASN A 332 20.49 -29.66 10.36
N GLY A 333 20.82 -29.76 11.65
CA GLY A 333 19.97 -29.26 12.72
C GLY A 333 19.94 -27.72 12.76
N GLU A 334 21.10 -27.07 12.58
CA GLU A 334 21.20 -25.61 12.45
C GLU A 334 20.44 -25.11 11.22
N LEU A 335 20.55 -25.82 10.09
CA LEU A 335 19.79 -25.52 8.87
C LEU A 335 18.27 -25.60 9.11
N LEU A 336 17.80 -26.63 9.81
CA LEU A 336 16.38 -26.80 10.11
C LEU A 336 15.87 -25.69 11.06
N LEU A 337 16.68 -25.27 12.02
CA LEU A 337 16.32 -24.20 12.94
C LEU A 337 16.15 -22.87 12.19
N GLY A 338 17.11 -22.51 11.34
CA GLY A 338 17.01 -21.31 10.51
C GLY A 338 15.80 -21.34 9.58
N LEU A 339 15.44 -22.53 9.08
CA LEU A 339 14.24 -22.74 8.26
C LEU A 339 12.93 -22.43 9.00
N ILE A 340 12.84 -22.90 10.25
CA ILE A 340 11.68 -22.63 11.11
C ILE A 340 11.59 -21.13 11.41
N GLU A 341 12.73 -20.48 11.66
CA GLU A 341 12.81 -19.04 11.89
C GLU A 341 12.41 -18.22 10.67
N GLU A 342 12.85 -18.59 9.47
CA GLU A 342 12.44 -17.95 8.21
C GLU A 342 10.91 -18.04 8.00
N ILE A 343 10.29 -19.19 8.29
CA ILE A 343 8.83 -19.36 8.16
C ILE A 343 8.08 -18.48 9.17
N LEU A 344 8.59 -18.38 10.40
CA LEU A 344 8.00 -17.50 11.41
C LEU A 344 8.13 -16.03 11.04
N ASP A 345 9.31 -15.60 10.60
CA ASP A 345 9.55 -14.22 10.16
C ASP A 345 8.59 -13.87 9.01
N LEU A 346 8.44 -14.76 8.02
CA LEU A 346 7.45 -14.58 6.94
C LEU A 346 6.02 -14.45 7.48
N SER A 347 5.62 -15.29 8.44
CA SER A 347 4.28 -15.22 9.04
C SER A 347 4.06 -13.91 9.80
N LYS A 348 5.05 -13.43 10.55
CA LYS A 348 4.95 -12.15 11.29
C LYS A 348 4.90 -10.95 10.36
N ILE A 349 5.60 -11.03 9.24
CA ILE A 349 5.56 -10.02 8.17
C ILE A 349 4.18 -9.98 7.52
N GLU A 350 3.61 -11.14 7.13
CA GLU A 350 2.28 -11.23 6.52
C GLU A 350 1.17 -10.67 7.43
N THR A 351 1.34 -10.75 8.75
CA THR A 351 0.37 -10.26 9.73
C THR A 351 0.67 -8.85 10.26
N GLY A 352 1.76 -8.21 9.81
CA GLY A 352 2.17 -6.88 10.27
C GLY A 352 2.61 -6.83 11.74
N GLN A 353 2.98 -7.96 12.33
CA GLN A 353 3.40 -8.09 13.73
C GLN A 353 4.92 -7.98 13.91
N LEU A 354 5.68 -7.81 12.84
CA LEU A 354 7.13 -7.62 12.92
C LEU A 354 7.47 -6.19 13.34
N GLU A 355 7.93 -6.01 14.57
CA GLU A 355 8.47 -4.74 15.07
C GLU A 355 9.94 -4.57 14.69
N LEU A 356 10.33 -3.38 14.23
CA LEU A 356 11.71 -3.03 13.88
C LEU A 356 12.25 -1.95 14.82
N SER A 357 13.51 -2.07 15.23
CA SER A 357 14.21 -1.04 16.00
C SER A 357 15.04 -0.16 15.07
N LEU A 358 14.38 0.79 14.40
CA LEU A 358 15.05 1.69 13.45
C LEU A 358 15.90 2.74 14.16
N MET A 359 17.20 2.77 13.84
CA MET A 359 18.14 3.75 14.37
C MET A 359 19.16 4.21 13.30
N PRO A 360 19.74 5.42 13.41
CA PRO A 360 20.85 5.83 12.56
C PRO A 360 22.09 4.97 12.82
N VAL A 361 22.56 4.25 11.79
CA VAL A 361 23.69 3.31 11.88
C VAL A 361 24.75 3.65 10.84
N GLN A 362 26.03 3.51 11.21
CA GLN A 362 27.14 3.52 10.26
C GLN A 362 27.23 2.14 9.58
N PRO A 363 26.94 2.03 8.27
CA PRO A 363 26.80 0.71 7.62
C PRO A 363 28.13 -0.03 7.48
N ASP A 364 29.27 0.66 7.38
CA ASP A 364 30.58 0.06 7.11
C ASP A 364 30.97 -1.08 8.05
N VAL A 365 30.68 -0.95 9.34
CA VAL A 365 31.04 -1.97 10.34
C VAL A 365 30.29 -3.27 10.06
N ILE A 366 28.98 -3.18 9.83
CA ILE A 366 28.12 -4.34 9.56
C ILE A 366 28.45 -4.93 8.18
N LEU A 367 28.66 -4.09 7.16
CA LEU A 367 29.02 -4.53 5.82
C LEU A 367 30.36 -5.29 5.80
N ASN A 368 31.37 -4.79 6.52
CA ASN A 368 32.67 -5.45 6.63
C ASN A 368 32.56 -6.81 7.34
N GLU A 369 31.74 -6.90 8.40
CA GLU A 369 31.45 -8.15 9.08
C GLU A 369 30.78 -9.16 8.13
N CYS A 370 29.78 -8.72 7.36
CA CYS A 370 29.08 -9.56 6.40
C CYS A 370 30.00 -10.09 5.30
N VAL A 371 30.90 -9.25 4.79
CA VAL A 371 31.89 -9.64 3.76
C VAL A 371 32.87 -10.66 4.32
N SER A 372 33.32 -10.51 5.56
CA SER A 372 34.20 -11.48 6.23
C SER A 372 33.53 -12.85 6.38
N MET A 373 32.24 -12.88 6.73
CA MET A 373 31.45 -14.12 6.79
C MET A 373 31.30 -14.74 5.39
N ALA A 374 31.01 -13.95 4.37
CA ALA A 374 30.89 -14.44 3.00
C ALA A 374 32.21 -15.00 2.44
N GLN A 375 33.35 -14.40 2.79
CA GLN A 375 34.69 -14.91 2.46
C GLN A 375 34.92 -16.30 3.05
N ALA A 376 34.53 -16.51 4.32
CA ALA A 376 34.63 -17.83 4.96
C ALA A 376 33.77 -18.88 4.25
N MET A 377 32.56 -18.51 3.77
CA MET A 377 31.69 -19.41 2.99
C MET A 377 32.28 -19.75 1.61
N ALA A 378 32.98 -18.81 0.99
CA ALA A 378 33.56 -18.97 -0.33
C ALA A 378 34.81 -19.86 -0.35
N GLY A 379 35.52 -19.98 0.78
CA GLY A 379 36.75 -20.78 0.91
C GLY A 379 36.59 -22.27 0.54
N GLY A 380 35.37 -22.80 0.50
CA GLY A 380 35.06 -24.16 0.05
C GLY A 380 34.52 -24.30 -1.38
N ARG A 381 34.35 -23.21 -2.14
CA ARG A 381 33.55 -23.19 -3.39
C ARG A 381 34.25 -22.64 -4.65
N ASP A 382 35.56 -22.41 -4.61
CA ASP A 382 36.32 -21.79 -5.73
C ASP A 382 35.68 -20.48 -6.21
N VAL A 383 35.30 -19.63 -5.26
CA VAL A 383 34.73 -18.28 -5.50
C VAL A 383 35.55 -17.29 -4.70
N VAL A 384 35.86 -16.13 -5.28
CA VAL A 384 36.61 -15.05 -4.62
C VAL A 384 35.65 -13.94 -4.21
N VAL A 385 35.56 -13.68 -2.90
CA VAL A 385 34.83 -12.51 -2.37
C VAL A 385 35.84 -11.40 -2.12
N SER A 386 35.71 -10.29 -2.84
CA SER A 386 36.66 -9.17 -2.76
C SER A 386 36.64 -8.49 -1.40
N GLU A 387 37.76 -7.85 -1.05
CA GLU A 387 37.84 -7.03 0.16
C GLU A 387 36.89 -5.84 0.09
N PHE A 388 36.28 -5.50 1.23
CA PHE A 388 35.40 -4.35 1.33
C PHE A 388 36.19 -3.10 1.72
N ALA A 389 36.13 -2.07 0.87
CA ALA A 389 36.70 -0.78 1.19
C ALA A 389 35.80 -0.01 2.16
N MET A 390 36.24 0.11 3.42
CA MET A 390 35.61 0.99 4.39
C MET A 390 35.83 2.46 4.01
N GLU A 391 34.77 3.27 4.03
CA GLU A 391 34.86 4.69 3.71
C GLU A 391 34.25 5.53 4.84
N PRO A 392 35.07 6.24 5.64
CA PRO A 392 34.58 7.05 6.76
C PRO A 392 33.59 8.16 6.38
N SER A 393 33.51 8.51 5.09
CA SER A 393 32.61 9.53 4.56
C SER A 393 31.21 9.03 4.22
N ARG A 394 30.92 7.72 4.34
CA ARG A 394 29.58 7.20 4.06
C ARG A 394 28.58 7.70 5.09
N PRO A 395 27.40 8.16 4.66
CA PRO A 395 26.38 8.65 5.57
C PRO A 395 25.82 7.52 6.44
N GLN A 396 25.33 7.89 7.62
CA GLN A 396 24.50 7.00 8.42
C GLN A 396 23.18 6.74 7.70
N ILE A 397 22.66 5.52 7.83
CA ILE A 397 21.35 5.12 7.30
C ILE A 397 20.40 4.75 8.44
N LEU A 398 19.10 4.97 8.25
CA LEU A 398 18.08 4.61 9.24
C LEU A 398 17.63 3.16 9.04
N ILE A 399 18.07 2.25 9.91
CA ILE A 399 17.85 0.80 9.78
C ILE A 399 17.73 0.12 11.13
N ASP A 400 17.24 -1.12 11.13
CA ASP A 400 17.45 -2.07 12.23
C ASP A 400 18.78 -2.83 11.98
N PRO A 401 19.79 -2.75 12.87
CA PRO A 401 21.10 -3.38 12.64
C PRO A 401 21.05 -4.89 12.39
N THR A 402 20.19 -5.60 13.12
CA THR A 402 20.08 -7.05 13.07
C THR A 402 19.42 -7.49 11.77
N ARG A 403 18.31 -6.83 11.41
CA ARG A 403 17.59 -7.12 10.16
C ARG A 403 18.36 -6.66 8.92
N PHE A 404 19.10 -5.56 9.02
CA PHE A 404 20.02 -5.14 7.98
C PHE A 404 21.14 -6.15 7.74
N LYS A 405 21.77 -6.66 8.80
CA LYS A 405 22.78 -7.73 8.68
C LYS A 405 22.20 -8.97 8.00
N GLN A 406 20.97 -9.37 8.37
CA GLN A 406 20.25 -10.47 7.73
C GLN A 406 20.04 -10.26 6.23
N VAL A 407 19.60 -9.05 5.82
CA VAL A 407 19.44 -8.65 4.41
C VAL A 407 20.74 -8.79 3.64
N ILE A 408 21.84 -8.21 4.14
CA ILE A 408 23.13 -8.20 3.45
C ILE A 408 23.74 -9.61 3.36
N LEU A 409 23.68 -10.38 4.45
CA LEU A 409 24.16 -11.77 4.45
C LEU A 409 23.37 -12.66 3.50
N ASN A 410 22.05 -12.49 3.38
CA ASN A 410 21.26 -13.25 2.41
C ASN A 410 21.67 -12.93 0.96
N LEU A 411 21.92 -11.67 0.63
CA LEU A 411 22.37 -11.29 -0.71
C LEU A 411 23.78 -11.83 -1.02
N LEU A 412 24.73 -11.67 -0.09
CA LEU A 412 26.11 -12.16 -0.26
C LEU A 412 26.19 -13.69 -0.32
N SER A 413 25.47 -14.39 0.57
CA SER A 413 25.45 -15.85 0.58
C SER A 413 24.83 -16.42 -0.70
N ASN A 414 23.78 -15.79 -1.22
CA ASN A 414 23.21 -16.17 -2.53
C ASN A 414 24.22 -15.93 -3.66
N ALA A 415 24.91 -14.79 -3.66
CA ALA A 415 25.96 -14.48 -4.64
C ALA A 415 27.12 -15.48 -4.64
N VAL A 416 27.52 -16.01 -3.48
CA VAL A 416 28.54 -17.07 -3.36
C VAL A 416 27.97 -18.43 -3.78
N LYS A 417 26.76 -18.75 -3.30
CA LYS A 417 26.14 -20.07 -3.46
C LYS A 417 25.72 -20.39 -4.88
N TYR A 418 25.22 -19.39 -5.62
CA TYR A 418 24.76 -19.57 -6.99
C TYR A 418 25.82 -19.22 -8.05
N ASN A 419 27.05 -18.88 -7.61
CA ASN A 419 28.16 -18.55 -8.49
C ASN A 419 28.72 -19.77 -9.26
N ARG A 420 29.74 -19.52 -10.07
CA ARG A 420 30.55 -20.53 -10.77
C ARG A 420 31.96 -20.62 -10.17
N ALA A 421 32.62 -21.77 -10.37
CA ALA A 421 34.03 -21.93 -10.07
C ALA A 421 34.88 -20.87 -10.80
N GLY A 422 35.84 -20.26 -10.09
CA GLY A 422 36.62 -19.11 -10.51
C GLY A 422 35.86 -17.78 -10.56
N GLY A 423 34.62 -17.73 -10.06
CA GLY A 423 33.80 -16.51 -10.05
C GLY A 423 34.17 -15.53 -8.94
N THR A 424 33.73 -14.28 -9.06
CA THR A 424 33.91 -13.23 -8.05
C THR A 424 32.58 -12.75 -7.48
N VAL A 425 32.64 -12.20 -6.26
CA VAL A 425 31.56 -11.46 -5.60
C VAL A 425 32.13 -10.16 -5.03
N ASP A 426 31.50 -9.04 -5.37
CA ASP A 426 31.89 -7.69 -4.93
C ASP A 426 30.75 -7.00 -4.19
N LEU A 427 31.06 -6.27 -3.12
CA LEU A 427 30.12 -5.41 -2.41
C LEU A 427 30.51 -3.93 -2.59
N ASN A 428 29.63 -3.16 -3.22
CA ASN A 428 29.86 -1.77 -3.57
C ASN A 428 28.79 -0.85 -2.97
N CYS A 429 29.18 0.32 -2.49
CA CYS A 429 28.25 1.34 -2.01
C CYS A 429 28.22 2.54 -2.97
N GLU A 430 27.04 3.10 -3.19
CA GLU A 430 26.79 4.27 -4.04
C GLU A 430 25.92 5.25 -3.26
N ILE A 431 26.47 6.43 -2.97
CA ILE A 431 25.72 7.51 -2.31
C ILE A 431 24.84 8.21 -3.35
N ARG A 432 23.55 8.32 -3.06
CA ARG A 432 22.57 9.11 -3.79
C ARG A 432 22.08 10.26 -2.92
N ASP A 433 21.36 11.22 -3.51
CA ASP A 433 21.02 12.49 -2.85
C ASP A 433 20.35 12.30 -1.47
N ASP A 434 19.46 11.32 -1.32
CA ASP A 434 18.69 11.03 -0.10
C ASP A 434 18.85 9.59 0.43
N ALA A 435 19.64 8.74 -0.25
CA ALA A 435 19.76 7.33 0.07
C ALA A 435 21.16 6.77 -0.17
N LEU A 436 21.49 5.69 0.55
CA LEU A 436 22.69 4.89 0.30
C LEU A 436 22.27 3.59 -0.38
N ARG A 437 22.78 3.37 -1.58
CA ARG A 437 22.59 2.12 -2.33
C ARG A 437 23.77 1.18 -2.10
N ILE A 438 23.48 -0.04 -1.68
CA ILE A 438 24.45 -1.12 -1.49
C ILE A 438 24.19 -2.17 -2.56
N LYS A 439 25.24 -2.55 -3.30
CA LYS A 439 25.20 -3.44 -4.46
C LYS A 439 26.05 -4.67 -4.19
N VAL A 440 25.46 -5.85 -4.31
CA VAL A 440 26.16 -7.14 -4.33
C VAL A 440 26.22 -7.61 -5.78
N VAL A 441 27.43 -7.68 -6.34
CA VAL A 441 27.70 -8.03 -7.73
C VAL A 441 28.33 -9.42 -7.76
N ASP A 442 27.75 -10.36 -8.50
CA ASP A 442 28.30 -11.70 -8.73
C ASP A 442 28.56 -11.94 -10.21
N THR A 443 29.57 -12.77 -10.51
CA THR A 443 29.86 -13.22 -11.88
C THR A 443 29.25 -14.60 -12.20
N GLY A 444 28.14 -14.94 -11.55
CA GLY A 444 27.48 -16.23 -11.70
C GLY A 444 26.83 -16.43 -13.07
N PRO A 445 25.94 -17.43 -13.21
CA PRO A 445 25.27 -17.73 -14.46
C PRO A 445 24.16 -16.73 -14.82
N GLY A 446 23.88 -15.73 -13.98
CA GLY A 446 22.74 -14.82 -14.18
C GLY A 446 21.38 -15.51 -14.05
N ILE A 447 20.32 -14.76 -14.33
CA ILE A 447 18.93 -15.21 -14.15
C ILE A 447 18.15 -15.10 -15.47
N PRO A 448 17.62 -16.22 -16.00
CA PRO A 448 16.80 -16.23 -17.21
C PRO A 448 15.58 -15.30 -17.12
N GLU A 449 15.27 -14.58 -18.20
CA GLU A 449 14.19 -13.57 -18.24
C GLU A 449 12.81 -14.14 -17.91
N ASP A 450 12.53 -15.39 -18.30
CA ASP A 450 11.29 -16.11 -18.01
C ASP A 450 11.12 -16.45 -16.51
N ARG A 451 12.20 -16.39 -15.73
CA ARG A 451 12.23 -16.74 -14.30
C ARG A 451 12.33 -15.54 -13.37
N GLN A 452 12.57 -14.33 -13.90
CA GLN A 452 12.77 -13.13 -13.09
C GLN A 452 11.52 -12.74 -12.27
N GLN A 453 10.31 -13.03 -12.76
CA GLN A 453 9.05 -12.73 -12.06
C GLN A 453 8.82 -13.60 -10.81
N GLU A 454 9.49 -14.76 -10.74
CA GLU A 454 9.35 -15.73 -9.66
C GLU A 454 10.30 -15.45 -8.48
N LEU A 455 11.25 -14.52 -8.65
CA LEU A 455 12.40 -14.35 -7.75
C LEU A 455 12.06 -13.91 -6.32
N PHE A 456 10.96 -13.20 -6.15
CA PHE A 456 10.46 -12.73 -4.84
C PHE A 456 9.20 -13.47 -4.39
N GLN A 457 8.88 -14.60 -5.03
CA GLN A 457 7.78 -15.45 -4.60
C GLN A 457 8.29 -16.48 -3.59
N PRO A 458 7.57 -16.71 -2.47
CA PRO A 458 7.93 -17.73 -1.50
C PRO A 458 8.12 -19.11 -2.14
N PHE A 459 9.11 -19.87 -1.64
CA PHE A 459 9.42 -21.25 -2.02
C PHE A 459 9.91 -21.45 -3.47
N GLN A 460 10.16 -20.38 -4.23
CA GLN A 460 10.69 -20.49 -5.59
C GLN A 460 12.21 -20.61 -5.59
N ARG A 461 12.73 -21.63 -6.30
CA ARG A 461 14.18 -21.87 -6.49
C ARG A 461 14.61 -21.86 -7.96
N LEU A 462 13.77 -21.30 -8.85
CA LEU A 462 14.06 -21.05 -10.27
C LEU A 462 14.59 -22.31 -11.00
N GLY A 463 13.96 -23.47 -10.79
CA GLY A 463 14.32 -24.74 -11.45
C GLY A 463 15.49 -25.49 -10.81
N ARG A 464 16.02 -25.03 -9.66
CA ARG A 464 17.08 -25.70 -8.90
C ARG A 464 16.59 -26.48 -7.67
N GLU A 465 15.30 -26.82 -7.65
CA GLU A 465 14.61 -27.53 -6.55
C GLU A 465 15.31 -28.85 -6.18
N SER A 466 15.80 -29.59 -7.18
CA SER A 466 16.51 -30.87 -7.00
C SER A 466 18.03 -30.75 -7.04
N SER A 467 18.59 -29.54 -7.00
CA SER A 467 20.05 -29.34 -6.99
C SER A 467 20.62 -29.49 -5.57
N ASP A 468 21.91 -29.87 -5.48
CA ASP A 468 22.68 -29.94 -4.22
C ASP A 468 22.92 -28.56 -3.56
N ILE A 469 22.39 -27.48 -4.14
CA ILE A 469 22.59 -26.11 -3.70
C ILE A 469 21.58 -25.75 -2.59
N GLU A 470 21.97 -25.92 -1.34
CA GLU A 470 21.16 -25.71 -0.10
C GLU A 470 20.33 -24.43 -0.09
N GLY A 471 19.00 -24.47 0.01
CA GLY A 471 18.18 -23.27 0.23
C GLY A 471 16.67 -23.49 0.11
N THR A 472 15.91 -22.55 0.67
CA THR A 472 14.49 -22.71 1.03
C THR A 472 13.55 -22.01 0.04
N GLY A 473 14.10 -21.05 -0.72
CA GLY A 473 13.32 -20.16 -1.59
C GLY A 473 12.56 -19.07 -0.84
N ILE A 474 12.83 -18.86 0.45
CA ILE A 474 12.14 -17.86 1.28
C ILE A 474 13.00 -16.60 1.48
N GLY A 475 14.33 -16.75 1.53
CA GLY A 475 15.25 -15.67 1.91
C GLY A 475 15.10 -14.36 1.14
N LEU A 476 14.94 -14.40 -0.20
CA LEU A 476 14.76 -13.18 -1.00
C LEU A 476 13.41 -12.50 -0.75
N THR A 477 12.36 -13.27 -0.48
CA THR A 477 11.04 -12.74 -0.11
C THR A 477 11.11 -12.01 1.24
N ILE A 478 11.73 -12.62 2.26
CA ILE A 478 11.94 -11.95 3.56
C ILE A 478 12.81 -10.71 3.38
N THR A 479 13.88 -10.81 2.60
CA THR A 479 14.80 -9.67 2.34
C THR A 479 14.04 -8.49 1.77
N LYS A 480 13.17 -8.71 0.78
CA LYS A 480 12.36 -7.66 0.18
C LYS A 480 11.47 -6.98 1.23
N HIS A 481 10.74 -7.76 2.03
CA HIS A 481 9.85 -7.19 3.06
C HIS A 481 10.62 -6.45 4.16
N LEU A 482 11.76 -6.97 4.61
CA LEU A 482 12.61 -6.29 5.60
C LEU A 482 13.12 -4.95 5.08
N VAL A 483 13.54 -4.90 3.81
CA VAL A 483 13.98 -3.66 3.16
C VAL A 483 12.81 -2.66 3.08
N GLU A 484 11.64 -3.10 2.65
CA GLU A 484 10.43 -2.26 2.57
C GLU A 484 10.00 -1.74 3.96
N LEU A 485 10.03 -2.58 5.00
CA LEU A 485 9.71 -2.17 6.38
C LEU A 485 10.74 -1.18 6.95
N MET A 486 12.00 -1.24 6.50
CA MET A 486 13.03 -0.24 6.80
C MET A 486 12.96 0.99 5.88
N SER A 487 11.84 1.19 5.16
CA SER A 487 11.64 2.30 4.20
C SER A 487 12.69 2.37 3.09
N GLY A 488 13.22 1.21 2.71
CA GLY A 488 14.17 1.05 1.63
C GLY A 488 13.57 0.41 0.38
N ASP A 489 14.36 0.37 -0.68
CA ASP A 489 14.02 -0.31 -1.93
C ASP A 489 15.01 -1.43 -2.26
N LEU A 490 14.51 -2.50 -2.87
CA LEU A 490 15.32 -3.61 -3.36
C LEU A 490 15.10 -3.82 -4.85
N GLY A 491 16.18 -4.08 -5.59
CA GLY A 491 16.10 -4.48 -6.97
C GLY A 491 17.30 -5.28 -7.44
N PHE A 492 17.32 -5.60 -8.73
CA PHE A 492 18.40 -6.35 -9.34
C PHE A 492 18.60 -5.98 -10.81
N ILE A 493 19.78 -6.29 -11.32
CA ILE A 493 20.16 -6.23 -12.74
C ILE A 493 20.88 -7.55 -13.01
N THR A 494 20.48 -8.28 -14.05
CA THR A 494 21.07 -9.60 -14.34
C THR A 494 21.14 -9.83 -15.84
N GLU A 495 22.20 -10.50 -16.27
CA GLU A 495 22.38 -10.92 -17.66
C GLU A 495 22.78 -12.40 -17.67
N PRO A 496 22.01 -13.27 -18.37
CA PRO A 496 22.31 -14.69 -18.46
C PRO A 496 23.74 -14.95 -18.96
N GLY A 497 24.53 -15.67 -18.14
CA GLY A 497 25.92 -16.05 -18.39
C GLY A 497 26.98 -15.03 -17.92
N ALA A 498 26.57 -13.79 -17.62
CA ALA A 498 27.47 -12.72 -17.19
C ALA A 498 27.45 -12.48 -15.67
N GLY A 499 26.31 -12.70 -15.01
CA GLY A 499 26.17 -12.56 -13.56
C GLY A 499 24.93 -11.78 -13.15
N SER A 500 24.85 -11.43 -11.86
CA SER A 500 23.78 -10.59 -11.33
C SER A 500 24.31 -9.49 -10.41
N THR A 501 23.57 -8.41 -10.31
CA THR A 501 23.78 -7.33 -9.35
C THR A 501 22.49 -7.14 -8.58
N PHE A 502 22.46 -7.56 -7.33
CA PHE A 502 21.39 -7.24 -6.40
C PHE A 502 21.72 -5.95 -5.67
N TRP A 503 20.72 -5.10 -5.46
CA TRP A 503 20.92 -3.85 -4.75
C TRP A 503 19.81 -3.59 -3.75
N VAL A 504 20.18 -2.99 -2.63
CA VAL A 504 19.27 -2.46 -1.61
C VAL A 504 19.61 -1.00 -1.35
N GLU A 505 18.61 -0.20 -1.07
CA GLU A 505 18.72 1.24 -0.90
C GLU A 505 18.01 1.65 0.39
N PHE A 506 18.68 2.42 1.24
CA PHE A 506 18.15 2.87 2.52
C PHE A 506 18.28 4.40 2.67
N PRO A 507 17.31 5.07 3.32
CA PRO A 507 17.34 6.50 3.50
C PRO A 507 18.50 6.94 4.39
N VAL A 508 19.18 8.00 3.98
CA VAL A 508 20.24 8.64 4.78
C VAL A 508 19.63 9.32 5.99
N ALA A 509 20.20 9.07 7.17
CA ALA A 509 19.79 9.71 8.41
C ALA A 509 19.93 11.24 8.28
N GLY A 510 18.79 11.94 8.25
CA GLY A 510 18.72 13.40 8.13
C GLY A 510 18.13 13.94 6.81
N ALA A 511 17.85 13.10 5.80
CA ALA A 511 17.23 13.55 4.54
C ALA A 511 15.75 13.95 4.68
N HIS A 512 15.07 13.49 5.74
CA HIS A 512 13.68 13.83 6.08
C HIS A 512 13.57 14.43 7.48
N LEU A 513 13.94 15.70 7.64
CA LEU A 513 13.71 16.49 8.87
C LEU A 513 12.58 17.52 8.73
N SER A 514 11.69 17.37 7.73
CA SER A 514 10.53 18.28 7.57
C SER A 514 9.20 17.76 8.13
N ASP A 515 9.02 16.47 8.43
CA ASP A 515 7.70 15.94 8.80
C ASP A 515 7.64 15.05 10.06
N ILE A 516 8.72 14.94 10.84
CA ILE A 516 8.68 14.25 12.15
C ILE A 516 9.38 15.10 13.20
N SER A 517 8.74 16.22 13.54
CA SER A 517 9.00 16.95 14.78
C SER A 517 7.88 16.61 15.74
N ASP A 518 8.11 15.65 16.62
CA ASP A 518 7.73 15.69 18.04
C ASP A 518 7.96 14.31 18.65
N THR A 519 9.16 14.11 19.22
CA THR A 519 9.52 13.23 20.36
C THR A 519 10.95 12.69 20.25
N ALA A 520 11.96 13.52 20.51
CA ALA A 520 13.23 13.07 21.09
C ALA A 520 14.19 14.26 21.26
N LYS A 521 14.11 14.93 22.40
CA LYS A 521 15.22 15.71 22.95
C LYS A 521 15.47 15.23 24.38
N ALA A 522 16.67 14.69 24.58
CA ALA A 522 17.40 14.36 25.82
C ALA A 522 17.91 12.91 25.72
N ASN A 523 19.18 12.55 25.87
CA ASN A 523 20.36 13.23 26.37
C ASN A 523 21.60 12.59 25.73
N ALA A 524 22.53 13.43 25.26
CA ALA A 524 23.88 13.01 24.94
C ALA A 524 24.73 12.98 26.21
N VAL A 525 25.44 11.88 26.47
CA VAL A 525 26.61 11.86 27.36
C VAL A 525 27.72 11.01 26.71
N LYS A 526 28.88 11.64 26.53
CA LYS A 526 30.16 11.08 26.11
C LYS A 526 30.78 10.24 27.23
N VAL A 527 31.36 9.07 26.94
CA VAL A 527 32.61 8.52 27.53
C VAL A 527 33.18 7.50 26.51
N SER A 528 34.24 7.82 25.77
CA SER A 528 35.65 7.50 26.01
C SER A 528 35.98 6.00 25.97
N ALA A 529 36.74 5.63 24.93
CA ALA A 529 37.41 4.35 24.79
C ALA A 529 38.42 4.10 25.92
N SER A 530 38.45 2.87 26.42
CA SER A 530 39.62 2.30 27.10
C SER A 530 39.71 0.81 26.78
N ASP A 531 40.82 0.45 26.14
CA ASP A 531 41.42 -0.87 26.01
C ASP A 531 41.18 -1.78 27.22
N GLN A 532 40.74 -3.02 26.96
CA GLN A 532 41.29 -4.33 27.43
C GLN A 532 40.64 -5.38 26.49
N GLY A 533 41.32 -6.22 25.71
CA GLY A 533 42.45 -7.09 26.01
C GLY A 533 42.01 -8.51 25.65
N ILE A 534 42.22 -8.91 24.39
CA ILE A 534 41.87 -10.25 23.86
C ILE A 534 42.71 -11.29 24.61
N ALA A 535 42.06 -12.19 25.35
CA ALA A 535 42.69 -13.34 25.97
C ALA A 535 42.79 -14.53 25.00
N ASP A 536 43.86 -15.31 25.17
CA ASP A 536 44.37 -16.41 24.34
C ASP A 536 43.36 -17.59 24.19
N PRO A 537 43.11 -18.13 22.97
CA PRO A 537 42.14 -19.21 22.74
C PRO A 537 42.50 -20.59 23.32
N ASN A 538 43.61 -20.74 24.05
CA ASN A 538 44.14 -22.03 24.50
C ASN A 538 44.30 -22.20 26.02
N SER A 539 43.79 -21.28 26.84
CA SER A 539 43.77 -21.47 28.30
C SER A 539 42.57 -22.31 28.74
N GLN A 540 42.79 -23.57 29.10
CA GLN A 540 41.81 -24.35 29.88
C GLN A 540 41.58 -23.66 31.25
N PRO A 541 40.34 -23.53 31.73
CA PRO A 541 40.08 -22.98 33.05
C PRO A 541 40.73 -23.88 34.13
N ASN A 542 41.66 -23.29 34.87
CA ASN A 542 42.43 -23.96 35.90
C ASN A 542 41.61 -24.00 37.20
N PHE A 543 41.19 -25.20 37.61
CA PHE A 543 40.45 -25.44 38.85
C PHE A 543 41.31 -25.12 40.08
N ASP A 544 40.76 -24.39 41.06
CA ASP A 544 41.24 -24.52 42.43
C ASP A 544 40.65 -25.80 43.04
N THR A 545 41.38 -26.91 42.91
CA THR A 545 40.94 -28.24 43.33
C THR A 545 40.85 -28.45 44.84
N ASN A 546 40.97 -27.40 45.66
CA ASN A 546 41.05 -27.49 47.13
C ASN A 546 39.73 -27.34 47.91
N SER A 547 38.59 -27.03 47.28
CA SER A 547 37.29 -27.05 47.97
C SER A 547 36.70 -28.47 48.02
N LYS A 548 36.29 -28.91 49.22
CA LYS A 548 35.84 -30.28 49.55
C LYS A 548 34.34 -30.55 49.33
N ALA A 549 33.53 -29.56 48.97
CA ALA A 549 32.09 -29.71 48.78
C ALA A 549 31.68 -29.44 47.32
N PRO A 550 30.68 -30.16 46.76
CA PRO A 550 30.13 -29.88 45.44
C PRO A 550 29.37 -28.54 45.46
N PHE A 551 29.40 -27.82 44.34
CA PHE A 551 28.58 -26.61 44.15
C PHE A 551 27.14 -27.01 43.87
N SER A 552 26.18 -26.38 44.53
CA SER A 552 24.75 -26.58 44.30
C SER A 552 24.23 -25.61 43.24
N ILE A 553 23.67 -26.12 42.15
CA ILE A 553 23.02 -25.31 41.11
C ILE A 553 21.54 -25.66 41.07
N LEU A 554 20.67 -24.65 41.02
CA LEU A 554 19.25 -24.82 40.74
C LEU A 554 18.95 -24.38 39.31
N TYR A 555 18.45 -25.29 38.48
CA TYR A 555 17.99 -24.98 37.12
C TYR A 555 16.46 -24.96 37.04
N ILE A 556 15.90 -23.78 36.76
CA ILE A 556 14.46 -23.56 36.64
C ILE A 556 14.09 -23.55 35.16
N GLU A 557 13.47 -24.64 34.70
CA GLU A 557 13.16 -24.93 33.31
C GLU A 557 12.00 -25.93 33.23
N ASP A 558 10.98 -25.61 32.43
CA ASP A 558 9.80 -26.46 32.22
C ASP A 558 10.06 -27.56 31.19
N ASN A 559 11.04 -27.37 30.31
CA ASN A 559 11.35 -28.25 29.22
C ASN A 559 12.29 -29.41 29.62
N ALA A 560 11.74 -30.63 29.66
CA ALA A 560 12.49 -31.84 30.01
C ALA A 560 13.74 -32.10 29.12
N ALA A 561 13.72 -31.65 27.87
CA ALA A 561 14.85 -31.85 26.96
C ALA A 561 16.00 -30.89 27.25
N ASN A 562 15.69 -29.63 27.59
CA ASN A 562 16.68 -28.65 28.03
C ASN A 562 17.27 -29.05 29.39
N LEU A 563 16.43 -29.55 30.31
CA LEU A 563 16.88 -30.12 31.58
C LEU A 563 17.87 -31.26 31.36
N ALA A 564 17.53 -32.25 30.53
CA ALA A 564 18.42 -33.38 30.24
C ALA A 564 19.74 -32.95 29.59
N LEU A 565 19.71 -31.94 28.72
CA LEU A 565 20.92 -31.38 28.10
C LEU A 565 21.82 -30.70 29.14
N MET A 566 21.27 -29.83 29.99
CA MET A 566 22.01 -29.14 31.04
C MET A 566 22.57 -30.12 32.07
N SER A 567 21.80 -31.13 32.46
CA SER A 567 22.28 -32.22 33.33
C SER A 567 23.46 -32.94 32.70
N ALA A 568 23.34 -33.40 31.45
CA ALA A 568 24.43 -34.10 30.76
C ALA A 568 25.68 -33.22 30.59
N MET A 569 25.50 -31.93 30.36
CA MET A 569 26.58 -30.95 30.25
C MET A 569 27.33 -30.76 31.57
N LEU A 570 26.63 -30.69 32.71
CA LEU A 570 27.24 -30.44 34.02
C LEU A 570 27.76 -31.72 34.70
N ASP A 571 27.18 -32.89 34.39
CA ASP A 571 27.61 -34.21 34.89
C ASP A 571 29.08 -34.50 34.55
N GLU A 572 29.57 -34.05 33.38
CA GLU A 572 30.98 -34.22 32.97
C GLU A 572 31.98 -33.52 33.92
N TYR A 573 31.51 -32.56 34.73
CA TYR A 573 32.37 -31.73 35.59
C TYR A 573 32.43 -32.20 37.06
N GLY A 574 31.72 -33.29 37.43
CA GLY A 574 31.93 -34.12 38.63
C GLY A 574 31.85 -33.48 40.03
N LYS A 575 31.67 -32.15 40.12
CA LYS A 575 31.64 -31.35 41.36
C LYS A 575 30.41 -30.44 41.46
N ILE A 576 29.35 -30.75 40.72
CA ILE A 576 28.11 -29.98 40.66
C ILE A 576 26.96 -30.88 41.09
N ASP A 577 26.16 -30.41 42.05
CA ASP A 577 24.88 -30.98 42.41
C ASP A 577 23.77 -30.15 41.75
N LEU A 578 23.16 -30.69 40.69
CA LEU A 578 22.14 -29.99 39.91
C LEU A 578 20.74 -30.39 40.36
N SER A 579 20.04 -29.46 41.01
CA SER A 579 18.61 -29.56 41.30
C SER A 579 17.80 -28.84 40.21
N HIS A 580 16.54 -29.25 40.01
CA HIS A 580 15.68 -28.65 38.98
C HIS A 580 14.28 -28.32 39.50
N ALA A 581 13.66 -27.32 38.88
CA ALA A 581 12.27 -26.93 39.10
C ALA A 581 11.58 -26.64 37.76
N HIS A 582 10.31 -27.01 37.64
CA HIS A 582 9.56 -26.89 36.38
C HIS A 582 8.73 -25.61 36.24
N THR A 583 8.64 -24.80 37.30
CA THR A 583 7.97 -23.50 37.27
C THR A 583 8.74 -22.49 38.12
N GLY A 584 8.53 -21.20 37.85
CA GLY A 584 9.19 -20.14 38.62
C GLY A 584 8.81 -20.17 40.09
N GLU A 585 7.56 -20.48 40.44
CA GLU A 585 7.09 -20.54 41.82
C GLU A 585 7.81 -21.63 42.61
N ILE A 586 7.87 -22.86 42.05
CA ILE A 586 8.57 -23.99 42.68
C ILE A 586 10.06 -23.68 42.78
N GLY A 587 10.64 -23.06 41.75
CA GLY A 587 12.04 -22.66 41.75
C GLY A 587 12.38 -21.66 42.87
N VAL A 588 11.53 -20.64 43.04
CA VAL A 588 11.66 -19.66 44.13
C VAL A 588 11.50 -20.33 45.50
N GLU A 589 10.48 -21.16 45.69
CA GLU A 589 10.26 -21.89 46.94
C GLU A 589 11.45 -22.78 47.31
N ASN A 590 11.98 -23.54 46.34
CA ASN A 590 13.14 -24.41 46.52
C ASN A 590 14.40 -23.61 46.85
N ALA A 591 14.65 -22.50 46.14
CA ALA A 591 15.79 -21.64 46.40
C ALA A 591 15.74 -21.00 47.79
N ILE A 592 14.55 -20.61 48.27
CA ILE A 592 14.40 -20.05 49.62
C ILE A 592 14.60 -21.13 50.69
N ALA A 593 14.04 -22.33 50.47
CA ALA A 593 14.17 -23.44 51.42
C ALA A 593 15.60 -23.97 51.50
N THR A 594 16.33 -23.96 50.39
CA THR A 594 17.72 -24.43 50.30
C THR A 594 18.48 -23.58 49.27
N PRO A 595 19.10 -22.46 49.70
CA PRO A 595 19.80 -21.54 48.81
C PRO A 595 20.94 -22.24 48.04
N PRO A 596 20.91 -22.24 46.69
CA PRO A 596 21.98 -22.79 45.87
C PRO A 596 23.14 -21.79 45.73
N ASP A 597 24.27 -22.26 45.21
CA ASP A 597 25.42 -21.41 44.86
C ASP A 597 25.18 -20.62 43.56
N LEU A 598 24.31 -21.13 42.67
CA LEU A 598 23.93 -20.49 41.41
C LEU A 598 22.51 -20.90 41.00
N ILE A 599 21.77 -19.97 40.39
CA ILE A 599 20.50 -20.26 39.74
C ILE A 599 20.63 -20.05 38.23
N LEU A 600 20.25 -21.05 37.45
CA LEU A 600 19.99 -20.95 36.02
C LEU A 600 18.49 -20.83 35.84
N MET A 601 17.99 -19.84 35.12
CA MET A 601 16.56 -19.58 35.07
C MET A 601 16.08 -19.23 33.67
N ASP A 602 15.10 -19.98 33.17
CA ASP A 602 14.38 -19.55 31.98
C ASP A 602 13.61 -18.24 32.25
N ILE A 603 13.65 -17.31 31.30
CA ILE A 603 12.83 -16.09 31.37
C ILE A 603 11.35 -16.42 31.10
N ASN A 604 11.08 -17.34 30.18
CA ASN A 604 9.74 -17.67 29.69
C ASN A 604 9.15 -18.88 30.42
N LEU A 605 9.05 -18.80 31.74
CA LEU A 605 8.49 -19.87 32.58
C LEU A 605 6.95 -19.84 32.61
N PRO A 606 6.30 -21.02 32.74
CA PRO A 606 4.87 -21.08 33.02
C PRO A 606 4.57 -20.58 34.44
N GLY A 607 3.47 -19.85 34.59
CA GLY A 607 3.10 -19.21 35.86
C GLY A 607 3.72 -17.82 35.98
N ILE A 608 4.67 -17.65 36.89
CA ILE A 608 5.46 -16.42 36.99
C ILE A 608 6.61 -16.41 35.96
N SER A 609 6.86 -15.24 35.36
CA SER A 609 8.02 -15.07 34.48
C SER A 609 9.33 -15.16 35.27
N GLY A 610 10.44 -15.47 34.59
CA GLY A 610 11.76 -15.49 35.21
C GLY A 610 12.16 -14.13 35.79
N ILE A 611 11.70 -13.01 35.19
CA ILE A 611 11.94 -11.67 35.74
C ILE A 611 11.21 -11.49 37.09
N GLU A 612 9.95 -11.90 37.16
CA GLU A 612 9.17 -11.88 38.41
C GLU A 612 9.79 -12.81 39.46
N ALA A 613 10.26 -13.99 39.05
CA ALA A 613 10.97 -14.92 39.93
C ALA A 613 12.28 -14.31 40.46
N LEU A 614 13.06 -13.61 39.62
CA LEU A 614 14.25 -12.88 40.06
C LEU A 614 13.91 -11.85 41.13
N HIS A 615 12.84 -11.06 40.92
CA HIS A 615 12.39 -10.08 41.91
C HIS A 615 12.10 -10.74 43.26
N ARG A 616 11.35 -11.85 43.29
CA ARG A 616 11.05 -12.58 44.52
C ARG A 616 12.29 -13.18 45.20
N LEU A 617 13.24 -13.67 44.42
CA LEU A 617 14.53 -14.14 44.95
C LEU A 617 15.34 -13.01 45.58
N ARG A 618 15.27 -11.80 45.02
CA ARG A 618 15.96 -10.62 45.54
C ARG A 618 15.31 -10.02 46.80
N GLU A 619 14.00 -10.21 46.98
CA GLU A 619 13.27 -9.77 48.17
C GLU A 619 13.51 -10.64 49.42
N ASN A 620 14.13 -11.82 49.26
CA ASN A 620 14.40 -12.73 50.36
C ASN A 620 15.89 -12.75 50.74
N ASP A 621 16.20 -12.48 52.00
CA ASP A 621 17.57 -12.43 52.54
C ASP A 621 18.39 -13.71 52.26
N ALA A 622 17.74 -14.87 52.17
CA ALA A 622 18.41 -16.14 51.92
C ALA A 622 18.90 -16.31 50.46
N THR A 623 18.27 -15.63 49.50
CA THR A 623 18.53 -15.78 48.06
C THR A 623 18.99 -14.48 47.38
N ALA A 624 18.97 -13.35 48.11
CA ALA A 624 19.27 -12.02 47.57
C ALA A 624 20.66 -11.93 46.90
N ASP A 625 21.67 -12.59 47.48
CA ASP A 625 23.06 -12.57 46.99
C ASP A 625 23.38 -13.66 45.96
N VAL A 626 22.46 -14.62 45.72
CA VAL A 626 22.70 -15.76 44.84
C VAL A 626 22.77 -15.28 43.38
N PRO A 627 23.86 -15.57 42.64
CA PRO A 627 23.93 -15.21 41.22
C PRO A 627 22.83 -15.94 40.44
N VAL A 628 22.21 -15.22 39.51
CA VAL A 628 21.16 -15.77 38.65
C VAL A 628 21.54 -15.52 37.20
N ILE A 629 21.73 -16.57 36.41
CA ILE A 629 21.97 -16.47 34.97
C ILE A 629 20.63 -16.68 34.25
N ALA A 630 20.25 -15.71 33.42
CA ALA A 630 19.10 -15.85 32.55
C ALA A 630 19.42 -16.83 31.42
N VAL A 631 18.48 -17.73 31.12
CA VAL A 631 18.55 -18.62 29.96
C VAL A 631 17.33 -18.32 29.10
N SER A 632 17.49 -17.92 27.85
CA SER A 632 16.35 -17.48 27.04
C SER A 632 16.60 -17.68 25.56
N ALA A 633 15.53 -17.84 24.77
CA ALA A 633 15.62 -17.85 23.31
C ALA A 633 15.68 -16.44 22.69
N ASP A 634 15.62 -15.39 23.51
CA ASP A 634 15.66 -13.99 23.06
C ASP A 634 17.11 -13.51 22.95
N ALA A 635 17.49 -13.08 21.75
CA ALA A 635 18.85 -12.63 21.42
C ALA A 635 18.94 -11.10 21.20
N ILE A 636 17.84 -10.36 21.40
CA ILE A 636 17.80 -8.92 21.13
C ILE A 636 18.69 -8.17 22.13
N PRO A 637 19.73 -7.42 21.69
CA PRO A 637 20.69 -6.77 22.59
C PRO A 637 20.05 -5.88 23.66
N ASP A 638 19.00 -5.13 23.31
CA ASP A 638 18.29 -4.29 24.28
C ASP A 638 17.58 -5.11 25.38
N HIS A 639 17.06 -6.29 25.04
CA HIS A 639 16.43 -7.18 26.01
C HIS A 639 17.46 -7.88 26.90
N VAL A 640 18.61 -8.26 26.32
CA VAL A 640 19.76 -8.76 27.08
C VAL A 640 20.25 -7.68 28.04
N ASP A 641 20.45 -6.45 27.57
CA ASP A 641 20.86 -5.30 28.39
C ASP A 641 19.82 -4.97 29.47
N ALA A 642 18.53 -5.06 29.15
CA ALA A 642 17.46 -4.86 30.13
C ALA A 642 17.50 -5.93 31.22
N ALA A 643 17.65 -7.21 30.86
CA ALA A 643 17.81 -8.29 31.81
C ALA A 643 19.06 -8.09 32.69
N MET A 644 20.20 -7.74 32.10
CA MET A 644 21.42 -7.44 32.87
C MET A 644 21.21 -6.26 33.83
N LYS A 645 20.50 -5.20 33.42
CA LYS A 645 20.14 -4.06 34.29
C LYS A 645 19.20 -4.44 35.43
N MET A 646 18.36 -5.46 35.25
CA MET A 646 17.45 -5.99 36.29
C MET A 646 18.18 -6.80 37.38
N GLY A 647 19.46 -7.12 37.20
CA GLY A 647 20.29 -7.78 38.22
C GLY A 647 20.52 -9.28 37.99
N PHE A 648 20.33 -9.77 36.77
CA PHE A 648 20.91 -11.04 36.34
C PHE A 648 22.44 -10.93 36.31
N TYR A 649 23.13 -12.01 36.70
CA TYR A 649 24.58 -12.11 36.68
C TYR A 649 25.13 -12.27 35.25
N GLY A 650 24.41 -13.01 34.41
CA GLY A 650 24.77 -13.28 33.03
C GLY A 650 23.56 -13.74 32.22
N TYR A 651 23.76 -13.91 30.91
CA TYR A 651 22.69 -14.27 29.96
C TYR A 651 23.17 -15.34 28.98
N LEU A 652 22.40 -16.42 28.84
CA LEU A 652 22.62 -17.51 27.89
C LEU A 652 21.49 -17.55 26.86
N ILE A 653 21.86 -17.35 25.59
CA ILE A 653 20.91 -17.38 24.47
C ILE A 653 20.78 -18.82 23.97
N LYS A 654 19.56 -19.36 23.92
CA LYS A 654 19.24 -20.69 23.37
C LYS A 654 19.10 -20.61 21.83
N PRO A 655 19.71 -21.54 21.06
CA PRO A 655 20.66 -22.56 21.49
C PRO A 655 22.03 -21.94 21.83
N PHE A 656 22.62 -22.35 22.96
CA PHE A 656 23.94 -21.88 23.40
C PHE A 656 25.04 -22.88 23.04
N ASP A 657 26.25 -22.37 22.76
CA ASP A 657 27.44 -23.22 22.67
C ASP A 657 27.78 -23.76 24.07
N VAL A 658 27.91 -25.09 24.18
CA VAL A 658 28.23 -25.78 25.44
C VAL A 658 29.43 -25.17 26.16
N ARG A 659 30.49 -24.78 25.44
CA ARG A 659 31.70 -24.20 26.06
C ARG A 659 31.42 -22.83 26.64
N VAL A 660 30.73 -21.96 25.89
CA VAL A 660 30.37 -20.61 26.35
C VAL A 660 29.48 -20.69 27.60
N ALA A 661 28.53 -21.61 27.62
CA ALA A 661 27.66 -21.80 28.78
C ALA A 661 28.44 -22.33 30.00
N ILE A 662 29.37 -23.27 29.80
CA ILE A 662 30.25 -23.78 30.86
C ILE A 662 31.12 -22.66 31.43
N ASP A 663 31.76 -21.86 30.58
CA ASP A 663 32.66 -20.79 30.99
C ASP A 663 31.92 -19.76 31.85
N LEU A 664 30.72 -19.33 31.43
CA LEU A 664 29.89 -18.39 32.20
C LEU A 664 29.41 -18.96 33.54
N ILE A 665 29.01 -20.24 33.57
CA ILE A 665 28.59 -20.92 34.81
C ILE A 665 29.75 -20.96 35.80
N PHE A 666 30.95 -21.30 35.35
CA PHE A 666 32.12 -21.35 36.23
C PHE A 666 32.60 -19.96 36.64
N GLU A 667 32.49 -18.95 35.79
CA GLU A 667 32.77 -17.56 36.16
C GLU A 667 31.84 -17.09 37.30
N ALA A 668 30.56 -17.43 37.20
CA ALA A 668 29.55 -17.12 38.22
C ALA A 668 29.81 -17.82 39.55
N LEU A 669 30.16 -19.11 39.52
CA LEU A 669 30.45 -19.90 40.72
C LEU A 669 31.72 -19.43 41.45
N ASN A 670 32.69 -18.88 40.72
CA ASN A 670 33.96 -18.41 41.29
C ASN A 670 33.96 -16.91 41.67
N SER A 671 32.90 -16.17 41.33
CA SER A 671 32.79 -14.74 41.62
C SER A 671 32.17 -14.46 43.00
N PRO A 672 32.76 -13.58 43.83
CA PRO A 672 32.20 -13.23 45.13
C PRO A 672 30.97 -12.30 44.97
N LYS A 673 29.76 -12.88 45.10
CA LYS A 673 28.44 -12.23 45.28
C LYS A 673 27.91 -11.40 44.11
N ALA A 674 26.58 -11.45 43.92
CA ALA A 674 25.86 -10.77 42.85
C ALA A 674 26.12 -9.24 42.81
N PRO A 675 26.17 -8.61 41.62
CA PRO A 675 26.29 -7.16 41.51
C PRO A 675 25.05 -6.49 42.11
N ALA A 676 25.24 -5.66 43.13
CA ALA A 676 24.17 -4.86 43.72
C ALA A 676 23.47 -4.03 42.65
N ALA A 677 22.14 -4.15 42.58
CA ALA A 677 21.30 -3.37 41.66
C ALA A 677 21.66 -1.88 41.77
N ARG A 678 22.10 -1.27 40.66
CA ARG A 678 22.26 0.18 40.58
C ARG A 678 20.86 0.79 40.65
N GLY A 679 20.45 1.14 41.87
CA GLY A 679 19.08 1.50 42.18
C GLY A 679 18.54 2.67 41.38
N GLN A 680 17.27 2.53 40.99
CA GLN A 680 16.32 3.64 40.91
C GLN A 680 15.00 3.14 41.50
N THR A 681 14.67 3.68 42.68
CA THR A 681 13.30 3.72 43.24
C THR A 681 12.41 4.62 42.34
N PRO A 682 11.08 4.43 42.39
CA PRO A 682 10.16 4.53 41.25
C PRO A 682 9.97 5.92 40.64
#